data_AF-A0A6J0SL44-F1
#
_entry.id   AF-A0A6J0SL44-F1
#
_cell.length_a   1.000
_cell.length_b   1.000
_cell.length_c   1.000
_cell.angle_alpha   90.00
_cell.angle_beta   90.00
_cell.angle_gamma   90.00
#
_symmetry.space_group_name_H-M   'P 1'
#
loop_
_entity.id
_entity.type
_entity.pdbx_description
1 polymer ?
#
loop_
_entity_poly.entity_id
_entity_poly.type
_entity_poly.pdbx_seq_one_letter_code
_entity_poly.pdbx_strand_id
1 'polypeptide(L)'
;MLPFGDKTREMVNAWFSERVHTIPVCKEGTKHHTEACSCSSHQSQRVESPNPTPPARKISASEFDRPLRPIVVKDSVGTVSFLSDSEKKEQMPLQPRTLGTDAGDQCSRLLELVKDISSHLDVTALCHKIFLHINELIAADRYSLFLVCEDSSNEKFLVSRLFDVAEGSTLEEASNNCIRLEWNKGIVGHVAALGQPLNIKNAYEDPRFNAEVDQITGYKTQSILCMPIKNHRDEVVGVAQAINKKSGGGGIFTEQDEKDFAAYLAFCGIVLHNAQLYETSLLENRRNQVLLNLASLIFEEQQSLEVILKKIAATIISFMQVQKCTIFIVDEDCPDSFSSVFHMEFEELEDSGEPRKSNDCDTNQINYMYAQYVKNTMEPLNIPDVRQDKRFPWTNENADSTNQNIESLLCTPIKNGKKNKVIGVCQLVNKMEENSGKIKAFNRNDEQFLEAFVIFCGLGIQNTQMYEAVERAMAKQMVTLEILSYHASAAIEEARELQVTVTAVVPSAQSLKLTDFYFSDFELTDMETSLCTIRMFTDLNLVQNFQMKHEVLCRWILSVRKNYRKNVAYHNWRHAFNTAQCMFAALKSGKIQNKLTDVEVLSLLIAALSHDLDHRGVNNSYIQRSEHPLAQLYCHSIMEHHHFDQCLMILNTPGNQILSGLSIEEYKAALKIIKQAILATDLALYIKRRGEFFDLLRKKQFNLDDPYHKELFLAMLMTACDLSAITKPWPVQQRIAELVAAEFFDQGDKERKELNIEPTDLMNREKKNKIPSMQVGFIDAICLQLYEALTHVSEACYPLLEGCRKNRQKWQALAEQQESNLINGESNQPKRN
;
A
#
# COMPACT_ATOMS: atom_id res chain seq x y z
N MET A 1 -11.42 -28.76 20.46
CA MET A 1 -10.66 -29.32 19.32
C MET A 1 -11.48 -30.43 18.69
N LEU A 2 -12.04 -30.20 17.51
CA LEU A 2 -12.67 -31.21 16.64
C LEU A 2 -12.12 -30.97 15.21
N PRO A 3 -11.66 -31.98 14.47
CA PRO A 3 -10.84 -31.81 13.27
C PRO A 3 -11.68 -31.74 11.98
N PHE A 4 -12.73 -30.92 11.97
CA PHE A 4 -13.51 -30.64 10.77
C PHE A 4 -13.84 -29.14 10.73
N GLY A 5 -13.02 -28.38 10.00
CA GLY A 5 -13.15 -26.94 9.86
C GLY A 5 -12.03 -26.27 9.06
N ASP A 6 -10.82 -26.86 9.02
CA ASP A 6 -9.66 -26.18 8.43
C ASP A 6 -9.74 -26.01 6.90
N LYS A 7 -10.25 -26.99 6.16
CA LYS A 7 -10.37 -26.87 4.69
C LYS A 7 -11.35 -25.77 4.27
N THR A 8 -12.52 -25.68 4.90
CA THR A 8 -13.52 -24.65 4.60
C THR A 8 -13.03 -23.27 5.04
N ARG A 9 -12.31 -23.19 6.16
CA ARG A 9 -11.77 -21.93 6.69
C ARG A 9 -10.60 -21.40 5.87
N GLU A 10 -9.65 -22.25 5.47
CA GLU A 10 -8.56 -21.88 4.56
C GLU A 10 -9.08 -21.41 3.19
N MET A 11 -10.16 -22.01 2.69
CA MET A 11 -10.75 -21.65 1.39
C MET A 11 -11.56 -20.35 1.44
N VAL A 12 -12.30 -20.11 2.53
CA VAL A 12 -12.95 -18.82 2.79
C VAL A 12 -11.89 -17.72 2.91
N ASN A 13 -10.78 -17.99 3.60
CA ASN A 13 -9.65 -17.06 3.71
C ASN A 13 -8.96 -16.81 2.35
N ALA A 14 -8.78 -17.84 1.52
CA ALA A 14 -8.23 -17.69 0.17
C ALA A 14 -9.14 -16.87 -0.76
N TRP A 15 -10.47 -17.07 -0.66
CA TRP A 15 -11.46 -16.29 -1.39
C TRP A 15 -11.52 -14.83 -0.94
N PHE A 16 -11.40 -14.56 0.38
CA PHE A 16 -11.28 -13.20 0.90
C PHE A 16 -9.97 -12.53 0.45
N SER A 17 -8.85 -13.24 0.42
CA SER A 17 -7.55 -12.72 -0.07
C SER A 17 -7.59 -12.25 -1.52
N GLU A 18 -8.32 -12.93 -2.42
CA GLU A 18 -8.49 -12.47 -3.81
C GLU A 18 -9.27 -11.14 -3.91
N ARG A 19 -10.18 -10.85 -2.96
CA ARG A 19 -11.02 -9.64 -2.95
C ARG A 19 -10.38 -8.44 -2.25
N VAL A 20 -9.50 -8.65 -1.27
CA VAL A 20 -8.76 -7.55 -0.61
C VAL A 20 -7.84 -6.82 -1.59
N HIS A 21 -7.37 -7.48 -2.65
CA HIS A 21 -6.50 -6.89 -3.67
C HIS A 21 -7.24 -6.19 -4.82
N THR A 22 -8.58 -6.23 -4.87
CA THR A 22 -9.37 -5.67 -5.99
C THR A 22 -10.18 -4.42 -5.64
N ILE A 23 -10.13 -3.90 -4.41
CA ILE A 23 -10.73 -2.62 -4.06
C ILE A 23 -9.87 -1.49 -4.67
N PRO A 24 -10.35 -0.74 -5.68
CA PRO A 24 -9.64 0.45 -6.13
C PRO A 24 -9.77 1.50 -5.03
N VAL A 25 -8.64 2.05 -4.59
CA VAL A 25 -8.64 3.25 -3.73
C VAL A 25 -9.29 4.38 -4.52
N CYS A 26 -10.55 4.67 -4.21
CA CYS A 26 -11.31 5.76 -4.82
C CYS A 26 -10.67 7.08 -4.37
N LYS A 27 -10.14 7.86 -5.33
CA LYS A 27 -9.65 9.21 -5.08
C LYS A 27 -10.84 10.10 -4.75
N GLU A 28 -10.80 10.77 -3.61
CA GLU A 28 -11.77 11.78 -3.20
C GLU A 28 -11.95 12.87 -4.26
N GLY A 29 -13.21 13.26 -4.46
CA GLY A 29 -13.68 14.05 -5.58
C GLY A 29 -13.20 15.49 -5.59
N THR A 30 -12.81 15.94 -6.78
CA THR A 30 -12.75 17.37 -7.13
C THR A 30 -13.94 17.67 -8.03
N LYS A 31 -14.87 18.48 -7.53
CA LYS A 31 -15.98 19.04 -8.32
C LYS A 31 -15.41 19.87 -9.47
N HIS A 32 -15.78 19.57 -10.71
CA HIS A 32 -15.68 20.53 -11.80
C HIS A 32 -16.98 20.60 -12.59
N HIS A 33 -17.46 21.84 -12.69
CA HIS A 33 -18.60 22.29 -13.48
C HIS A 33 -18.41 21.98 -14.96
N THR A 34 -19.51 21.52 -15.57
CA THR A 34 -19.73 21.42 -17.01
C THR A 34 -19.87 22.80 -17.65
N GLU A 35 -19.03 23.08 -18.63
CA GLU A 35 -19.40 23.94 -19.76
C GLU A 35 -19.02 23.27 -21.09
N ALA A 36 -19.96 23.32 -22.01
CA ALA A 36 -19.92 22.70 -23.33
C ALA A 36 -19.15 23.58 -24.32
N CYS A 37 -18.36 22.98 -25.21
CA CYS A 37 -18.23 23.49 -26.57
C CYS A 37 -17.72 22.45 -27.58
N SER A 38 -18.13 22.71 -28.81
CA SER A 38 -18.21 21.86 -29.98
C SER A 38 -16.96 21.84 -30.88
N CYS A 39 -16.80 20.70 -31.58
CA CYS A 39 -16.31 20.54 -32.95
C CYS A 39 -14.82 20.73 -33.34
N SER A 40 -14.34 19.65 -33.97
CA SER A 40 -13.63 19.58 -35.26
C SER A 40 -12.10 19.48 -35.29
N SER A 41 -11.70 18.52 -36.12
CA SER A 41 -10.38 18.12 -36.60
C SER A 41 -9.66 19.22 -37.39
N HIS A 42 -8.36 19.42 -37.15
CA HIS A 42 -7.32 19.48 -38.20
C HIS A 42 -5.90 19.55 -37.60
N GLN A 43 -4.98 18.84 -38.25
CA GLN A 43 -3.53 18.89 -38.05
C GLN A 43 -2.94 20.23 -38.52
N SER A 44 -2.02 20.83 -37.77
CA SER A 44 -0.82 21.48 -38.33
C SER A 44 0.28 21.68 -37.26
N GLN A 45 1.53 21.61 -37.71
CA GLN A 45 2.76 21.76 -36.93
C GLN A 45 3.15 23.25 -36.79
N ARG A 46 3.58 23.69 -35.59
CA ARG A 46 4.96 24.21 -35.30
C ARG A 46 5.07 24.91 -33.92
N VAL A 47 6.05 24.43 -33.16
CA VAL A 47 7.09 25.11 -32.33
C VAL A 47 6.66 26.14 -31.27
N GLU A 48 6.86 25.77 -29.98
CA GLU A 48 7.34 26.66 -28.90
C GLU A 48 8.07 25.84 -27.81
N SER A 49 9.01 26.51 -27.11
CA SER A 49 10.13 26.05 -26.27
C SER A 49 9.82 25.19 -25.02
N PRO A 50 10.73 24.29 -24.56
CA PRO A 50 10.54 23.55 -23.31
C PRO A 50 11.23 24.23 -22.11
N ASN A 51 10.45 24.54 -21.07
CA ASN A 51 10.94 24.60 -19.69
C ASN A 51 11.05 23.16 -19.15
N PRO A 52 12.18 22.72 -18.56
CA PRO A 52 12.32 21.34 -18.10
C PRO A 52 11.71 21.16 -16.71
N THR A 53 10.59 20.45 -16.62
CA THR A 53 10.21 19.67 -15.44
C THR A 53 11.05 18.39 -15.39
N PRO A 54 11.59 17.97 -14.23
CA PRO A 54 12.39 16.76 -14.14
C PRO A 54 11.50 15.50 -14.24
N PRO A 55 11.96 14.41 -14.90
CA PRO A 55 11.18 13.19 -15.04
C PRO A 55 11.21 12.36 -13.75
N ALA A 56 10.04 11.98 -13.24
CA ALA A 56 9.91 11.02 -12.15
C ALA A 56 10.21 9.60 -12.67
N ARG A 57 11.35 9.03 -12.24
CA ARG A 57 11.72 7.64 -12.52
C ARG A 57 11.15 6.74 -11.42
N LYS A 58 10.31 5.76 -11.79
CA LYS A 58 9.86 4.68 -10.88
C LYS A 58 11.02 3.71 -10.70
N ILE A 59 11.53 3.58 -9.47
CA ILE A 59 12.63 2.68 -9.12
C ILE A 59 12.05 1.40 -8.48
N SER A 60 12.54 0.24 -8.91
CA SER A 60 12.19 -1.09 -8.37
C SER A 60 12.98 -1.37 -7.09
N ALA A 61 12.39 -2.10 -6.14
CA ALA A 61 12.99 -2.46 -4.85
C ALA A 61 14.35 -3.20 -4.96
N SER A 62 14.64 -3.81 -6.12
CA SER A 62 15.91 -4.47 -6.42
C SER A 62 17.11 -3.54 -6.65
N GLU A 63 16.91 -2.21 -6.68
CA GLU A 63 18.02 -1.23 -6.82
C GLU A 63 18.62 -0.77 -5.47
N PHE A 64 18.01 -1.12 -4.32
CA PHE A 64 18.50 -0.74 -2.99
C PHE A 64 19.71 -1.56 -2.50
N ASP A 65 19.94 -2.76 -3.04
CA ASP A 65 21.02 -3.66 -2.62
C ASP A 65 22.37 -3.44 -3.33
N ARG A 66 22.53 -2.36 -4.08
CA ARG A 66 23.81 -2.04 -4.74
C ARG A 66 24.54 -0.94 -3.98
N PRO A 67 25.86 -1.10 -3.69
CA PRO A 67 26.66 0.02 -3.21
C PRO A 67 26.58 1.16 -4.25
N LEU A 68 26.20 2.35 -3.78
CA LEU A 68 26.08 3.55 -4.61
C LEU A 68 27.42 3.79 -5.33
N ARG A 69 27.39 3.76 -6.68
CA ARG A 69 28.56 4.16 -7.48
C ARG A 69 28.73 5.67 -7.41
N PRO A 70 29.97 6.18 -7.44
CA PRO A 70 30.23 7.62 -7.41
C PRO A 70 29.56 8.33 -8.60
N ILE A 71 29.05 9.54 -8.34
CA ILE A 71 28.46 10.42 -9.34
C ILE A 71 29.57 10.84 -10.31
N VAL A 72 29.44 10.48 -11.58
CA VAL A 72 30.37 10.86 -12.65
C VAL A 72 29.79 12.04 -13.42
N VAL A 73 30.46 13.19 -13.40
CA VAL A 73 30.17 14.30 -14.31
C VAL A 73 30.99 14.08 -15.59
N LYS A 74 30.31 14.05 -16.74
CA LYS A 74 30.97 14.08 -18.05
C LYS A 74 31.24 15.52 -18.46
N ASP A 75 32.42 15.79 -18.98
CA ASP A 75 32.69 17.03 -19.71
C ASP A 75 32.06 16.99 -21.11
N SER A 76 32.06 18.14 -21.79
CA SER A 76 31.43 18.35 -23.10
C SER A 76 32.04 17.54 -24.25
N VAL A 77 33.11 16.78 -23.99
CA VAL A 77 33.78 15.91 -24.97
C VAL A 77 33.64 14.42 -24.62
N GLY A 78 32.98 14.08 -23.51
CA GLY A 78 32.54 12.72 -23.21
C GLY A 78 33.64 11.77 -22.72
N THR A 79 34.78 12.28 -22.25
CA THR A 79 35.85 11.44 -21.68
C THR A 79 35.63 11.26 -20.18
N VAL A 80 35.77 10.02 -19.69
CA VAL A 80 35.58 9.65 -18.29
C VAL A 80 36.97 9.51 -17.64
N SER A 81 37.27 10.30 -16.61
CA SER A 81 38.51 10.12 -15.84
C SER A 81 38.24 10.01 -14.35
N PHE A 82 38.49 8.81 -13.81
CA PHE A 82 39.13 8.62 -12.51
C PHE A 82 40.10 7.45 -12.64
N LEU A 83 41.34 7.66 -12.21
CA LEU A 83 42.38 6.64 -12.11
C LEU A 83 42.02 5.71 -10.95
N SER A 84 41.71 4.45 -11.25
CA SER A 84 41.65 3.37 -10.28
C SER A 84 42.83 2.43 -10.48
N ASP A 85 43.40 1.95 -9.37
CA ASP A 85 44.46 0.95 -9.32
C ASP A 85 44.22 -0.21 -10.27
N SER A 86 45.18 -0.42 -11.16
CA SER A 86 45.39 -1.65 -11.90
C SER A 86 46.88 -1.73 -12.16
N GLU A 87 47.61 -2.48 -11.33
CA GLU A 87 48.96 -2.88 -11.63
C GLU A 87 48.99 -3.66 -12.95
N LYS A 88 49.31 -2.96 -14.04
CA LYS A 88 50.03 -3.51 -15.18
C LYS A 88 51.11 -2.51 -15.57
N LYS A 89 52.36 -2.90 -15.30
CA LYS A 89 53.56 -2.25 -15.80
C LYS A 89 53.52 -2.27 -17.34
N GLU A 90 53.17 -1.16 -17.95
CA GLU A 90 53.64 -0.82 -19.30
C GLU A 90 54.51 0.42 -19.21
N GLN A 91 55.82 0.21 -19.35
CA GLN A 91 56.79 1.28 -19.54
C GLN A 91 56.50 2.00 -20.86
N MET A 92 56.11 3.27 -20.79
CA MET A 92 56.27 4.17 -21.94
C MET A 92 57.68 4.78 -21.88
N PRO A 93 58.49 4.68 -22.94
CA PRO A 93 59.81 5.29 -22.95
C PRO A 93 59.67 6.77 -23.33
N LEU A 94 59.81 7.66 -22.35
CA LEU A 94 60.08 9.07 -22.64
C LEU A 94 61.58 9.30 -22.43
N GLN A 95 62.32 9.37 -23.54
CA GLN A 95 63.70 9.83 -23.56
C GLN A 95 63.76 11.31 -23.09
N PRO A 96 64.71 11.68 -22.22
CA PRO A 96 64.91 13.07 -21.86
C PRO A 96 65.64 13.77 -23.01
N ARG A 97 65.01 14.78 -23.62
CA ARG A 97 65.74 15.80 -24.38
C ARG A 97 66.23 16.85 -23.38
N THR A 98 67.53 16.86 -23.14
CA THR A 98 68.25 17.93 -22.46
C THR A 98 68.27 19.20 -23.31
N LEU A 99 67.81 20.31 -22.75
CA LEU A 99 68.33 21.67 -22.99
C LEU A 99 67.83 22.58 -21.87
N GLY A 100 68.78 23.24 -21.20
CA GLY A 100 68.62 23.79 -19.85
C GLY A 100 67.84 25.09 -19.73
N THR A 101 67.24 25.23 -18.55
CA THR A 101 67.00 26.43 -17.74
C THR A 101 66.57 25.92 -16.36
N ASP A 102 67.22 26.35 -15.27
CA ASP A 102 67.01 25.88 -13.87
C ASP A 102 65.54 25.85 -13.40
N ALA A 103 64.64 26.60 -14.04
CA ALA A 103 63.21 26.64 -13.71
C ALA A 103 62.42 25.38 -14.11
N GLY A 104 62.90 24.61 -15.10
CA GLY A 104 62.20 23.41 -15.58
C GLY A 104 62.23 22.24 -14.59
N ASP A 105 63.34 22.12 -13.84
CA ASP A 105 63.58 21.02 -12.90
C ASP A 105 62.80 21.19 -11.59
N GLN A 106 62.63 22.43 -11.13
CA GLN A 106 61.76 22.76 -9.99
C GLN A 106 60.28 22.45 -10.27
N CYS A 107 59.79 22.73 -11.48
CA CYS A 107 58.40 22.47 -11.85
C CYS A 107 58.10 20.97 -11.96
N SER A 108 59.00 20.17 -12.53
CA SER A 108 58.87 18.70 -12.53
C SER A 108 58.89 18.11 -11.13
N ARG A 109 59.75 18.63 -10.25
CA ARG A 109 59.85 18.19 -8.86
C ARG A 109 58.59 18.53 -8.07
N LEU A 110 58.04 19.74 -8.22
CA LEU A 110 56.77 20.14 -7.60
C LEU A 110 55.62 19.24 -8.06
N LEU A 111 55.54 18.91 -9.36
CA LEU A 111 54.51 18.01 -9.89
C LEU A 111 54.62 16.58 -9.33
N GLU A 112 55.83 16.09 -9.07
CA GLU A 112 56.06 14.79 -8.44
C GLU A 112 55.52 14.77 -7.00
N LEU A 113 55.82 15.82 -6.21
CA LEU A 113 55.30 15.98 -4.84
C LEU A 113 53.77 16.05 -4.82
N VAL A 114 53.18 16.82 -5.74
CA VAL A 114 51.72 16.95 -5.88
C VAL A 114 51.06 15.61 -6.23
N LYS A 115 51.67 14.84 -7.13
CA LYS A 115 51.16 13.51 -7.50
C LYS A 115 51.15 12.56 -6.31
N ASP A 116 52.18 12.59 -5.49
CA ASP A 116 52.37 11.74 -4.31
C ASP A 116 51.36 12.08 -3.19
N ILE A 117 51.06 13.36 -2.93
CA ILE A 117 50.00 13.71 -1.96
C ILE A 117 48.59 13.41 -2.47
N SER A 118 48.36 13.47 -3.78
CA SER A 118 47.02 13.31 -4.37
C SER A 118 46.40 11.92 -4.19
N SER A 119 47.21 10.89 -3.92
CA SER A 119 46.75 9.52 -3.66
C SER A 119 46.29 9.26 -2.23
N HIS A 120 46.49 10.20 -1.30
CA HIS A 120 46.15 10.01 0.12
C HIS A 120 44.79 10.63 0.46
N LEU A 121 43.88 9.79 0.97
CA LEU A 121 42.54 10.19 1.44
C LEU A 121 42.43 10.30 2.96
N ASP A 122 43.37 9.70 3.70
CA ASP A 122 43.45 9.84 5.16
C ASP A 122 44.11 11.18 5.51
N VAL A 123 43.39 12.02 6.25
CA VAL A 123 43.83 13.39 6.58
C VAL A 123 45.13 13.37 7.39
N THR A 124 45.32 12.39 8.28
CA THR A 124 46.51 12.32 9.15
C THR A 124 47.75 11.91 8.36
N ALA A 125 47.63 10.87 7.53
CA ALA A 125 48.68 10.43 6.63
C ALA A 125 49.04 11.50 5.60
N LEU A 126 48.04 12.19 5.06
CA LEU A 126 48.22 13.30 4.13
C LEU A 126 48.94 14.48 4.79
N CYS A 127 48.55 14.88 6.01
CA CYS A 127 49.26 15.91 6.78
C CYS A 127 50.75 15.56 6.94
N HIS A 128 51.05 14.30 7.25
CA HIS A 128 52.43 13.85 7.46
C HIS A 128 53.22 13.86 6.15
N LYS A 129 52.58 13.49 5.06
CA LYS A 129 53.20 13.52 3.74
C LYS A 129 53.48 14.94 3.25
N ILE A 130 52.53 15.86 3.45
CA ILE A 130 52.69 17.29 3.19
C ILE A 130 53.88 17.83 3.99
N PHE A 131 53.99 17.47 5.26
CA PHE A 131 55.11 17.85 6.10
C PHE A 131 56.47 17.41 5.52
N LEU A 132 56.60 16.14 5.12
CA LEU A 132 57.87 15.62 4.57
C LEU A 132 58.31 16.41 3.33
N HIS A 133 57.36 16.75 2.46
CA HIS A 133 57.61 17.55 1.27
C HIS A 133 57.96 19.01 1.60
N ILE A 134 57.33 19.61 2.61
CA ILE A 134 57.69 20.97 3.07
C ILE A 134 59.14 20.99 3.56
N ASN A 135 59.58 19.95 4.29
CA ASN A 135 60.95 19.84 4.76
C ASN A 135 61.97 19.74 3.60
N GLU A 136 61.61 19.07 2.51
CA GLU A 136 62.44 18.99 1.30
C GLU A 136 62.49 20.32 0.52
N LEU A 137 61.41 21.11 0.56
CA LEU A 137 61.28 22.37 -0.19
C LEU A 137 61.90 23.56 0.56
N ILE A 138 61.76 23.62 1.88
CA ILE A 138 62.17 24.76 2.70
C ILE A 138 63.05 24.26 3.83
N ALA A 139 64.35 24.46 3.74
CA ALA A 139 65.27 24.06 4.81
C ALA A 139 65.07 24.87 6.10
N ALA A 140 64.25 24.38 7.03
CA ALA A 140 63.99 24.92 8.35
C ALA A 140 64.27 23.88 9.46
N ASP A 141 64.28 24.31 10.72
CA ASP A 141 64.55 23.46 11.86
C ASP A 141 63.35 22.61 12.26
N ARG A 142 62.16 23.21 12.30
CA ARG A 142 60.91 22.51 12.63
C ARG A 142 59.73 23.04 11.82
N TYR A 143 58.70 22.20 11.70
CA TYR A 143 57.46 22.57 11.02
C TYR A 143 56.25 22.09 11.80
N SER A 144 55.15 22.82 11.64
CA SER A 144 53.86 22.54 12.28
C SER A 144 52.73 22.75 11.28
N LEU A 145 51.69 21.93 11.37
CA LEU A 145 50.51 21.98 10.50
C LEU A 145 49.23 21.96 11.33
N PHE A 146 48.42 23.01 11.16
CA PHE A 146 47.17 23.20 11.87
C PHE A 146 46.02 23.12 10.87
N LEU A 147 44.98 22.33 11.18
CA LEU A 147 43.76 22.27 10.38
C LEU A 147 42.66 23.10 11.02
N VAL A 148 41.83 23.71 10.19
CA VAL A 148 40.62 24.39 10.63
C VAL A 148 39.56 23.32 10.91
N CYS A 149 38.94 23.41 12.08
CA CYS A 149 37.80 22.58 12.48
C CYS A 149 36.65 23.48 12.92
N GLU A 150 35.43 22.97 12.77
CA GLU A 150 34.20 23.60 13.24
C GLU A 150 33.56 22.67 14.28
N ASP A 151 33.02 23.24 15.35
CA ASP A 151 32.23 22.49 16.32
C ASP A 151 30.74 22.47 15.96
N SER A 152 29.92 21.77 16.77
CA SER A 152 28.47 21.69 16.60
C SER A 152 27.73 23.03 16.72
N SER A 153 28.42 24.09 17.18
CA SER A 153 27.94 25.46 17.32
C SER A 153 28.38 26.37 16.16
N ASN A 154 29.08 25.81 15.16
CA ASN A 154 29.73 26.52 14.05
C ASN A 154 30.86 27.48 14.48
N GLU A 155 31.47 27.28 15.66
CA GLU A 155 32.66 28.04 16.03
C GLU A 155 33.91 27.39 15.44
N LYS A 156 34.74 28.21 14.77
CA LYS A 156 36.00 27.77 14.18
C LYS A 156 37.10 27.70 15.23
N PHE A 157 37.90 26.65 15.17
CA PHE A 157 39.11 26.50 15.97
C PHE A 157 40.18 25.78 15.16
N LEU A 158 41.41 25.80 15.67
CA LEU A 158 42.55 25.16 15.01
C LEU A 158 42.96 23.93 15.80
N VAL A 159 43.20 22.82 15.09
CA VAL A 159 43.76 21.60 15.67
C VAL A 159 45.09 21.32 15.01
N SER A 160 46.13 21.22 15.82
CA SER A 160 47.40 20.67 15.38
C SER A 160 47.24 19.18 15.18
N ARG A 161 47.29 18.71 13.93
CA ARG A 161 47.38 17.27 13.62
C ARG A 161 48.83 16.78 13.68
N LEU A 162 49.79 17.69 13.48
CA LEU A 162 51.23 17.46 13.58
C LEU A 162 51.88 18.70 14.22
N PHE A 163 52.49 18.50 15.39
CA PHE A 163 53.12 19.58 16.17
C PHE A 163 54.61 19.33 16.33
N ASP A 164 55.43 20.37 16.08
CA ASP A 164 56.84 20.42 16.52
C ASP A 164 57.72 19.30 15.95
N VAL A 165 57.52 19.02 14.65
CA VAL A 165 58.07 17.85 13.98
C VAL A 165 59.45 18.20 13.40
N ALA A 166 60.48 17.44 13.81
CA ALA A 166 61.87 17.59 13.38
C ALA A 166 62.25 16.57 12.30
N GLU A 167 63.35 16.82 11.59
CA GLU A 167 63.87 15.94 10.53
C GLU A 167 64.17 14.52 11.08
N GLY A 168 63.46 13.51 10.56
CA GLY A 168 63.62 12.09 10.94
C GLY A 168 62.56 11.50 11.89
N SER A 169 61.55 12.27 12.29
CA SER A 169 60.44 11.79 13.15
C SER A 169 59.52 10.79 12.45
N THR A 170 58.99 9.82 13.20
CA THR A 170 57.98 8.86 12.70
C THR A 170 56.55 9.41 12.79
N LEU A 171 55.62 8.85 12.01
CA LEU A 171 54.20 9.26 12.01
C LEU A 171 53.52 9.05 13.39
N GLU A 172 53.94 8.03 14.14
CA GLU A 172 53.45 7.76 15.49
C GLU A 172 53.89 8.84 16.49
N GLU A 173 55.15 9.27 16.44
CA GLU A 173 55.71 10.33 17.30
C GLU A 173 55.08 11.70 17.00
N ALA A 174 54.79 11.99 15.73
CA ALA A 174 54.24 13.27 15.29
C ALA A 174 52.73 13.44 15.58
N SER A 175 51.97 12.34 15.74
CA SER A 175 50.52 12.37 15.98
C SER A 175 50.10 12.49 17.45
N ASN A 176 50.99 12.14 18.39
CA ASN A 176 50.69 12.07 19.82
C ASN A 176 50.57 13.46 20.52
N ASN A 177 50.98 14.54 19.85
CA ASN A 177 51.00 15.90 20.41
C ASN A 177 49.96 16.83 19.74
N CYS A 178 48.68 16.45 19.79
CA CYS A 178 47.60 17.30 19.29
C CYS A 178 47.30 18.48 20.24
N ILE A 179 47.31 19.70 19.71
CA ILE A 179 47.03 20.94 20.45
C ILE A 179 45.83 21.66 19.80
N ARG A 180 44.87 22.08 20.62
CA ARG A 180 43.75 22.94 20.19
C ARG A 180 44.10 24.40 20.45
N LEU A 181 43.99 25.23 19.41
CA LEU A 181 44.20 26.68 19.49
C LEU A 181 42.90 27.42 19.19
N GLU A 182 42.71 28.53 19.90
CA GLU A 182 41.60 29.46 19.68
C GLU A 182 41.76 30.22 18.35
N TRP A 183 40.64 30.55 17.72
CA TRP A 183 40.63 31.35 16.51
C TRP A 183 41.18 32.77 16.77
N ASN A 184 41.91 33.34 15.81
CA ASN A 184 42.44 34.71 15.86
C ASN A 184 43.41 35.01 17.04
N LYS A 185 44.01 33.98 17.65
CA LYS A 185 44.99 34.13 18.73
C LYS A 185 46.37 33.60 18.33
N GLY A 186 47.42 34.36 18.66
CA GLY A 186 48.80 34.06 18.29
C GLY A 186 49.08 34.18 16.78
N ILE A 187 50.30 33.85 16.35
CA ILE A 187 50.72 33.95 14.95
C ILE A 187 49.85 33.07 14.03
N VAL A 188 49.65 31.81 14.39
CA VAL A 188 48.89 30.83 13.59
C VAL A 188 47.41 31.24 13.51
N GLY A 189 46.79 31.65 14.62
CA GLY A 189 45.40 32.11 14.63
C GLY A 189 45.19 33.40 13.83
N HIS A 190 46.17 34.30 13.82
CA HIS A 190 46.14 35.51 13.00
C HIS A 190 46.20 35.21 11.49
N VAL A 191 47.08 34.30 11.08
CA VAL A 191 47.17 33.84 9.68
C VAL A 191 45.90 33.10 9.26
N ALA A 192 45.31 32.28 10.16
CA ALA A 192 44.04 31.62 9.89
C ALA A 192 42.88 32.60 9.69
N ALA A 193 42.83 33.66 10.50
CA ALA A 193 41.75 34.65 10.46
C ALA A 193 41.85 35.60 9.25
N LEU A 194 43.06 36.05 8.88
CA LEU A 194 43.26 36.99 7.76
C LEU A 194 43.49 36.30 6.41
N GLY A 195 43.94 35.04 6.41
CA GLY A 195 44.32 34.33 5.19
C GLY A 195 45.49 34.97 4.45
N GLN A 196 46.38 35.67 5.16
CA GLN A 196 47.57 36.31 4.60
C GLN A 196 48.86 35.67 5.16
N PRO A 197 49.92 35.54 4.34
CA PRO A 197 51.18 34.97 4.79
C PRO A 197 51.94 35.92 5.74
N LEU A 198 52.78 35.35 6.60
CA LEU A 198 53.60 36.09 7.55
C LEU A 198 55.05 35.56 7.57
N ASN A 199 56.01 36.42 7.24
CA ASN A 199 57.44 36.13 7.34
C ASN A 199 58.07 37.04 8.42
N ILE A 200 58.32 36.46 9.60
CA ILE A 200 58.91 37.14 10.76
C ILE A 200 60.40 36.84 10.81
N LYS A 201 61.21 37.90 10.77
CA LYS A 201 62.68 37.81 10.83
C LYS A 201 63.21 37.60 12.25
N ASN A 202 62.52 38.14 13.25
CA ASN A 202 62.81 37.98 14.67
C ASN A 202 61.51 37.78 15.47
N ALA A 203 61.26 36.56 15.96
CA ALA A 203 60.03 36.19 16.66
C ALA A 203 59.79 37.02 17.93
N TYR A 204 60.85 37.36 18.67
CA TYR A 204 60.75 38.12 19.93
C TYR A 204 60.42 39.61 19.73
N GLU A 205 60.51 40.11 18.50
CA GLU A 205 60.10 41.48 18.14
C GLU A 205 58.63 41.54 17.70
N ASP A 206 57.97 40.40 17.44
CA ASP A 206 56.57 40.35 17.03
C ASP A 206 55.64 40.26 18.25
N PRO A 207 54.70 41.22 18.43
CA PRO A 207 53.81 41.25 19.59
C PRO A 207 52.82 40.07 19.66
N ARG A 208 52.65 39.32 18.56
CA ARG A 208 51.75 38.15 18.49
C ARG A 208 52.45 36.85 18.89
N PHE A 209 53.78 36.86 19.07
CA PHE A 209 54.55 35.69 19.45
C PHE A 209 54.40 35.39 20.95
N ASN A 210 54.08 34.14 21.31
CA ASN A 210 54.07 33.69 22.69
C ASN A 210 55.40 33.00 23.04
N ALA A 211 56.24 33.67 23.82
CA ALA A 211 57.54 33.16 24.26
C ALA A 211 57.47 32.15 25.42
N GLU A 212 56.29 31.91 26.02
CA GLU A 212 56.13 30.94 27.12
C GLU A 212 56.49 29.52 26.68
N VAL A 213 56.16 29.14 25.44
CA VAL A 213 56.45 27.81 24.87
C VAL A 213 57.97 27.60 24.75
N ASP A 214 58.70 28.61 24.28
CA ASP A 214 60.17 28.59 24.19
C ASP A 214 60.83 28.50 25.58
N GLN A 215 60.28 29.19 26.58
CA GLN A 215 60.79 29.16 27.96
C GLN A 215 60.62 27.78 28.63
N ILE A 216 59.52 27.09 28.34
CA ILE A 216 59.22 25.76 28.89
C ILE A 216 60.03 24.68 28.17
N THR A 217 60.17 24.78 26.85
CA THR A 217 60.84 23.76 26.02
C THR A 217 62.37 23.93 25.97
N GLY A 218 62.89 25.09 26.37
CA GLY A 218 64.31 25.45 26.21
C GLY A 218 64.72 25.68 24.75
N TYR A 219 63.76 25.68 23.83
CA TYR A 219 63.95 25.93 22.41
C TYR A 219 63.90 27.43 22.13
N LYS A 220 64.66 27.92 21.14
CA LYS A 220 64.67 29.34 20.77
C LYS A 220 64.19 29.54 19.34
N THR A 221 63.02 30.12 19.20
CA THR A 221 62.41 30.52 17.94
C THR A 221 62.98 31.88 17.50
N GLN A 222 63.66 31.92 16.36
CA GLN A 222 64.30 33.11 15.80
C GLN A 222 63.52 33.65 14.61
N SER A 223 63.34 32.85 13.55
CA SER A 223 62.58 33.23 12.36
C SER A 223 61.36 32.34 12.18
N ILE A 224 60.26 32.91 11.68
CA ILE A 224 58.99 32.19 11.48
C ILE A 224 58.45 32.51 10.09
N LEU A 225 58.17 31.48 9.31
CA LEU A 225 57.39 31.59 8.08
C LEU A 225 56.07 30.85 8.26
N CYS A 226 54.96 31.60 8.26
CA CYS A 226 53.62 31.07 8.49
C CYS A 226 52.72 31.38 7.30
N MET A 227 52.13 30.34 6.71
CA MET A 227 51.40 30.40 5.46
C MET A 227 50.00 29.79 5.63
N PRO A 228 48.94 30.46 5.13
CA PRO A 228 47.61 29.89 5.08
C PRO A 228 47.54 28.82 3.99
N ILE A 229 46.86 27.73 4.28
CA ILE A 229 46.49 26.70 3.31
C ILE A 229 45.06 26.98 2.89
N LYS A 230 44.87 27.27 1.60
CA LYS A 230 43.57 27.67 1.05
C LYS A 230 43.01 26.60 0.13
N ASN A 231 41.69 26.40 0.17
CA ASN A 231 41.01 25.59 -0.83
C ASN A 231 40.85 26.35 -2.16
N HIS A 232 40.23 25.71 -3.14
CA HIS A 232 39.94 26.31 -4.45
C HIS A 232 38.94 27.49 -4.42
N ARG A 233 38.35 27.82 -3.25
CA ARG A 233 37.47 28.98 -3.01
C ARG A 233 38.15 30.09 -2.22
N ASP A 234 39.47 30.01 -2.03
CA ASP A 234 40.26 30.91 -1.18
C ASP A 234 39.92 30.88 0.31
N GLU A 235 39.17 29.86 0.78
CA GLU A 235 38.90 29.66 2.20
C GLU A 235 40.06 28.95 2.89
N VAL A 236 40.44 29.41 4.08
CA VAL A 236 41.53 28.81 4.86
C VAL A 236 41.06 27.47 5.45
N VAL A 237 41.69 26.37 5.02
CA VAL A 237 41.45 25.00 5.51
C VAL A 237 42.52 24.55 6.52
N GLY A 238 43.64 25.25 6.55
CA GLY A 238 44.71 25.01 7.52
C GLY A 238 45.78 26.09 7.48
N VAL A 239 46.79 25.95 8.32
CA VAL A 239 47.94 26.86 8.42
C VAL A 239 49.21 26.01 8.56
N ALA A 240 50.19 26.27 7.70
CA ALA A 240 51.52 25.67 7.79
C ALA A 240 52.50 26.68 8.39
N GLN A 241 53.37 26.20 9.27
CA GLN A 241 54.39 27.01 9.92
C GLN A 241 55.75 26.33 9.79
N ALA A 242 56.77 27.08 9.39
CA ALA A 242 58.18 26.69 9.42
C ALA A 242 58.94 27.64 10.33
N ILE A 243 59.82 27.12 11.19
CA ILE A 243 60.61 27.93 12.13
C ILE A 243 62.10 27.67 11.98
N ASN A 244 62.90 28.72 12.17
CA ASN A 244 64.36 28.71 12.13
C ASN A 244 64.97 28.17 10.82
N LYS A 245 65.13 29.04 9.82
CA LYS A 245 65.78 28.68 8.54
C LYS A 245 67.21 28.12 8.76
N LYS A 246 67.52 26.96 8.18
CA LYS A 246 68.83 26.28 8.26
C LYS A 246 69.89 26.81 7.29
N SER A 247 69.51 27.40 6.15
CA SER A 247 70.44 27.79 5.07
C SER A 247 70.15 29.19 4.52
N GLY A 248 71.19 30.03 4.41
CA GLY A 248 71.11 31.43 3.94
C GLY A 248 71.65 32.44 4.98
N GLY A 249 72.36 33.48 4.54
CA GLY A 249 73.07 34.43 5.42
C GLY A 249 72.14 35.12 6.43
N GLY A 250 72.17 34.64 7.69
CA GLY A 250 71.46 35.23 8.83
C GLY A 250 70.28 34.43 9.40
N GLY A 251 69.93 33.26 8.85
CA GLY A 251 68.85 32.41 9.40
C GLY A 251 67.42 32.95 9.15
N ILE A 252 67.22 33.74 8.10
CA ILE A 252 65.96 34.41 7.73
C ILE A 252 65.39 33.79 6.44
N PHE A 253 64.07 33.66 6.35
CA PHE A 253 63.37 33.20 5.14
C PHE A 253 63.34 34.29 4.05
N THR A 254 63.62 33.90 2.80
CA THR A 254 63.68 34.78 1.64
C THR A 254 62.33 34.90 0.92
N GLU A 255 62.18 35.89 0.03
CA GLU A 255 60.99 36.00 -0.83
C GLU A 255 60.82 34.79 -1.76
N GLN A 256 61.91 34.09 -2.08
CA GLN A 256 61.84 32.85 -2.86
C GLN A 256 61.26 31.71 -2.01
N ASP A 257 61.65 31.60 -0.74
CA ASP A 257 61.04 30.64 0.20
C ASP A 257 59.53 30.88 0.32
N GLU A 258 59.09 32.14 0.37
CA GLU A 258 57.66 32.48 0.40
C GLU A 258 56.91 31.99 -0.86
N LYS A 259 57.49 32.21 -2.04
CA LYS A 259 56.89 31.81 -3.33
C LYS A 259 56.82 30.28 -3.45
N ASP A 260 57.89 29.59 -3.11
CA ASP A 260 57.96 28.13 -3.20
C ASP A 260 57.01 27.47 -2.19
N PHE A 261 56.91 28.02 -0.98
CA PHE A 261 55.96 27.55 0.03
C PHE A 261 54.52 27.76 -0.42
N ALA A 262 54.20 28.96 -0.90
CA ALA A 262 52.85 29.30 -1.35
C ALA A 262 52.42 28.44 -2.54
N ALA A 263 53.33 28.21 -3.51
CA ALA A 263 53.06 27.39 -4.69
C ALA A 263 52.71 25.94 -4.30
N TYR A 264 53.45 25.34 -3.38
CA TYR A 264 53.15 23.98 -2.93
C TYR A 264 51.87 23.90 -2.11
N LEU A 265 51.66 24.83 -1.16
CA LEU A 265 50.48 24.83 -0.29
C LEU A 265 49.17 25.08 -1.04
N ALA A 266 49.21 25.75 -2.20
CA ALA A 266 48.04 25.89 -3.07
C ALA A 266 47.48 24.52 -3.52
N PHE A 267 48.36 23.57 -3.83
CA PHE A 267 47.95 22.20 -4.16
C PHE A 267 47.55 21.41 -2.91
N CYS A 268 48.32 21.55 -1.81
CA CYS A 268 47.99 20.91 -0.55
C CYS A 268 46.58 21.27 -0.05
N GLY A 269 46.16 22.52 -0.22
CA GLY A 269 44.83 22.96 0.23
C GLY A 269 43.69 22.34 -0.55
N ILE A 270 43.86 22.05 -1.84
CA ILE A 270 42.88 21.30 -2.64
C ILE A 270 42.79 19.86 -2.15
N VAL A 271 43.94 19.20 -1.97
CA VAL A 271 43.99 17.78 -1.56
C VAL A 271 43.49 17.59 -0.13
N LEU A 272 43.88 18.47 0.80
CA LEU A 272 43.40 18.46 2.19
C LEU A 272 41.90 18.69 2.28
N HIS A 273 41.37 19.65 1.52
CA HIS A 273 39.92 19.88 1.49
C HIS A 273 39.17 18.65 0.99
N ASN A 274 39.66 17.99 -0.06
CA ASN A 274 39.06 16.76 -0.58
C ASN A 274 39.11 15.61 0.43
N ALA A 275 40.23 15.43 1.13
CA ALA A 275 40.37 14.41 2.17
C ALA A 275 39.42 14.67 3.36
N GLN A 276 39.31 15.92 3.82
CA GLN A 276 38.37 16.31 4.88
C GLN A 276 36.91 16.10 4.46
N LEU A 277 36.55 16.44 3.21
CA LEU A 277 35.21 16.19 2.67
C LEU A 277 34.90 14.69 2.61
N TYR A 278 35.87 13.86 2.22
CA TYR A 278 35.71 12.41 2.18
C TYR A 278 35.52 11.81 3.57
N GLU A 279 36.34 12.20 4.56
CA GLU A 279 36.18 11.79 5.96
C GLU A 279 34.81 12.18 6.52
N THR A 280 34.38 13.43 6.29
CA THR A 280 33.04 13.91 6.68
C THR A 280 31.93 13.09 6.04
N SER A 281 32.03 12.79 4.73
CA SER A 281 31.04 11.99 4.00
C SER A 281 30.94 10.55 4.52
N LEU A 282 32.07 9.92 4.89
CA LEU A 282 32.07 8.58 5.49
C LEU A 282 31.36 8.55 6.84
N LEU A 283 31.59 9.55 7.69
CA LEU A 283 30.91 9.68 8.98
C LEU A 283 29.40 9.87 8.81
N GLU A 284 28.99 10.71 7.86
CA GLU A 284 27.57 10.90 7.54
C GLU A 284 26.92 9.62 7.00
N ASN A 285 27.62 8.89 6.12
CA ASN A 285 27.11 7.62 5.59
C ASN A 285 26.96 6.57 6.69
N ARG A 286 27.94 6.47 7.60
CA ARG A 286 27.87 5.58 8.76
C ARG A 286 26.69 5.94 9.67
N ARG A 287 26.46 7.23 9.93
CA ARG A 287 25.29 7.72 10.70
C ARG A 287 23.97 7.31 10.03
N ASN A 288 23.87 7.46 8.71
CA ASN A 288 22.68 7.08 7.95
C ASN A 288 22.44 5.57 7.94
N GLN A 289 23.49 4.75 7.83
CA GLN A 289 23.37 3.29 7.91
C GLN A 289 22.81 2.84 9.26
N VAL A 290 23.28 3.45 10.35
CA VAL A 290 22.75 3.18 11.69
C VAL A 290 21.26 3.51 11.76
N LEU A 291 20.85 4.70 11.29
CA LEU A 291 19.43 5.09 11.26
C LEU A 291 18.56 4.09 10.46
N LEU A 292 19.05 3.61 9.31
CA LEU A 292 18.34 2.63 8.48
C LEU A 292 18.22 1.27 9.17
N ASN A 293 19.28 0.80 9.81
CA ASN A 293 19.24 -0.46 10.56
C ASN A 293 18.23 -0.38 11.70
N LEU A 294 18.19 0.74 12.43
CA LEU A 294 17.20 0.96 13.48
C LEU A 294 15.77 1.06 12.93
N ALA A 295 15.60 1.69 11.76
CA ALA A 295 14.30 1.72 11.08
C ALA A 295 13.84 0.31 10.69
N SER A 296 14.74 -0.55 10.18
CA SER A 296 14.41 -1.95 9.85
C SER A 296 13.86 -2.70 11.06
N LEU A 297 14.48 -2.54 12.23
CA LEU A 297 14.03 -3.17 13.49
C LEU A 297 12.60 -2.78 13.89
N ILE A 298 12.20 -1.52 13.61
CA ILE A 298 10.83 -1.03 13.86
C ILE A 298 9.84 -1.64 12.86
N PHE A 299 10.24 -1.79 11.59
CA PHE A 299 9.32 -2.24 10.53
C PHE A 299 9.18 -3.76 10.40
N GLU A 300 10.10 -4.55 10.97
CA GLU A 300 10.09 -6.02 10.89
C GLU A 300 8.90 -6.68 11.61
N GLU A 301 8.41 -6.13 12.72
CA GLU A 301 7.26 -6.69 13.45
C GLU A 301 6.17 -5.64 13.67
N GLN A 302 5.06 -5.76 12.93
CA GLN A 302 3.92 -4.83 12.97
C GLN A 302 2.67 -5.43 13.64
N GLN A 303 2.84 -6.36 14.58
CA GLN A 303 1.72 -7.14 15.14
C GLN A 303 0.85 -6.35 16.11
N SER A 304 1.42 -5.43 16.89
CA SER A 304 0.66 -4.58 17.81
C SER A 304 1.39 -3.27 18.09
N LEU A 305 0.62 -2.24 18.44
CA LEU A 305 1.16 -0.93 18.80
C LEU A 305 2.11 -1.03 20.00
N GLU A 306 1.75 -1.81 21.02
CA GLU A 306 2.55 -1.98 22.23
C GLU A 306 3.95 -2.57 21.95
N VAL A 307 4.04 -3.59 21.09
CA VAL A 307 5.32 -4.22 20.72
C VAL A 307 6.23 -3.24 19.98
N ILE A 308 5.67 -2.43 19.09
CA ILE A 308 6.45 -1.39 18.38
C ILE A 308 6.90 -0.29 19.32
N LEU A 309 6.06 0.19 20.22
CA LEU A 309 6.44 1.21 21.20
C LEU A 309 7.56 0.71 22.12
N LYS A 310 7.49 -0.56 22.54
CA LYS A 310 8.55 -1.22 23.30
C LYS A 310 9.88 -1.24 22.52
N LYS A 311 9.85 -1.64 21.25
CA LYS A 311 11.05 -1.67 20.39
C LYS A 311 11.64 -0.28 20.15
N ILE A 312 10.80 0.72 19.89
CA ILE A 312 11.23 2.11 19.72
C ILE A 312 11.92 2.59 20.99
N ALA A 313 11.28 2.44 22.14
CA ALA A 313 11.83 2.89 23.41
C ALA A 313 13.15 2.18 23.74
N ALA A 314 13.21 0.85 23.61
CA ALA A 314 14.43 0.06 23.86
C ALA A 314 15.59 0.51 22.94
N THR A 315 15.29 0.77 21.68
CA THR A 315 16.26 1.26 20.69
C THR A 315 16.81 2.63 21.07
N ILE A 316 15.93 3.57 21.46
CA ILE A 316 16.34 4.92 21.85
C ILE A 316 17.16 4.89 23.14
N ILE A 317 16.72 4.13 24.15
CA ILE A 317 17.41 4.03 25.43
C ILE A 317 18.83 3.48 25.24
N SER A 318 18.98 2.39 24.49
CA SER A 318 20.28 1.78 24.22
C SER A 318 21.20 2.69 23.39
N PHE A 319 20.68 3.28 22.32
CA PHE A 319 21.50 4.04 21.38
C PHE A 319 21.81 5.46 21.88
N MET A 320 20.82 6.15 22.44
CA MET A 320 20.99 7.50 22.95
C MET A 320 21.46 7.52 24.40
N GLN A 321 21.64 6.38 25.07
CA GLN A 321 22.16 6.30 26.44
C GLN A 321 21.38 7.21 27.39
N VAL A 322 20.06 7.07 27.38
CA VAL A 322 19.17 7.86 28.22
C VAL A 322 18.62 6.98 29.34
N GLN A 323 18.33 7.57 30.49
CA GLN A 323 17.81 6.82 31.62
C GLN A 323 16.37 6.37 31.39
N LYS A 324 15.53 7.22 30.82
CA LYS A 324 14.10 6.93 30.58
C LYS A 324 13.64 7.43 29.22
N CYS A 325 12.75 6.67 28.58
CA CYS A 325 12.06 7.03 27.36
C CYS A 325 10.55 6.91 27.57
N THR A 326 9.81 7.97 27.26
CA THR A 326 8.34 7.99 27.33
C THR A 326 7.78 8.40 25.97
N ILE A 327 6.84 7.62 25.45
CA ILE A 327 6.15 7.89 24.19
C ILE A 327 4.68 8.13 24.49
N PHE A 328 4.20 9.33 24.20
CA PHE A 328 2.80 9.71 24.32
C PHE A 328 2.13 9.56 22.96
N ILE A 329 0.97 8.91 22.89
CA ILE A 329 0.17 8.80 21.67
C ILE A 329 -0.98 9.79 21.76
N VAL A 330 -1.15 10.59 20.71
CA VAL A 330 -2.18 11.62 20.64
C VAL A 330 -3.49 10.97 20.19
N ASP A 331 -4.57 11.31 20.88
CA ASP A 331 -5.91 10.93 20.47
C ASP A 331 -6.33 11.75 19.23
N GLU A 332 -6.86 11.09 18.19
CA GLU A 332 -7.39 11.80 17.03
C GLU A 332 -8.74 12.48 17.32
N ASP A 333 -9.52 11.92 18.25
CA ASP A 333 -10.87 12.38 18.56
C ASP A 333 -10.87 13.49 19.63
N CYS A 334 -9.86 13.50 20.51
CA CYS A 334 -9.68 14.52 21.54
C CYS A 334 -8.29 15.19 21.42
N PRO A 335 -8.18 16.32 20.70
CA PRO A 335 -6.90 16.95 20.41
C PRO A 335 -6.18 17.48 21.65
N ASP A 336 -6.83 17.59 22.81
CA ASP A 336 -6.23 18.10 24.04
C ASP A 336 -5.67 17.00 24.96
N SER A 337 -5.94 15.73 24.69
CA SER A 337 -5.48 14.59 25.51
C SER A 337 -4.57 13.63 24.77
N PHE A 338 -3.92 12.75 25.53
CA PHE A 338 -3.18 11.59 25.02
C PHE A 338 -4.05 10.35 25.19
N SER A 339 -4.17 9.53 24.14
CA SER A 339 -4.96 8.29 24.16
C SER A 339 -4.25 7.17 24.91
N SER A 340 -2.92 7.16 24.87
CA SER A 340 -2.08 6.20 25.58
C SER A 340 -0.69 6.77 25.85
N VAL A 341 -0.05 6.26 26.90
CA VAL A 341 1.32 6.63 27.29
C VAL A 341 2.09 5.34 27.48
N PHE A 342 3.27 5.26 26.87
CA PHE A 342 4.20 4.15 27.01
C PHE A 342 5.48 4.66 27.69
N HIS A 343 5.90 4.01 28.75
CA HIS A 343 7.07 4.39 29.55
C HIS A 343 8.02 3.20 29.66
N MET A 344 9.33 3.45 29.54
CA MET A 344 10.38 2.45 29.70
C MET A 344 11.61 3.09 30.34
N GLU A 345 12.23 2.36 31.27
CA GLU A 345 13.47 2.73 31.95
C GLU A 345 14.65 1.86 31.48
N PHE A 346 15.88 2.38 31.61
CA PHE A 346 17.09 1.64 31.22
C PHE A 346 17.23 0.29 31.94
N GLU A 347 16.83 0.20 33.21
CA GLU A 347 16.90 -1.03 34.01
C GLU A 347 16.03 -2.17 33.44
N GLU A 348 14.99 -1.85 32.67
CA GLU A 348 14.09 -2.83 32.06
C GLU A 348 14.66 -3.47 30.78
N LEU A 349 15.78 -2.97 30.25
CA LEU A 349 16.47 -3.57 29.09
C LEU A 349 17.17 -4.89 29.44
N GLU A 350 17.57 -5.08 30.70
CA GLU A 350 18.35 -6.25 31.14
C GLU A 350 17.46 -7.44 31.57
N ASP A 351 16.17 -7.22 31.80
CA ASP A 351 15.25 -8.28 32.24
C ASP A 351 14.62 -8.99 31.02
N SER A 352 15.18 -10.14 30.66
CA SER A 352 14.65 -11.02 29.59
C SER A 352 13.40 -11.82 30.01
N GLY A 353 12.79 -11.50 31.15
CA GLY A 353 11.58 -12.14 31.67
C GLY A 353 10.28 -11.61 31.07
N GLU A 354 9.21 -12.41 31.18
CA GLU A 354 7.86 -12.09 30.66
C GLU A 354 7.41 -10.64 30.92
N PRO A 355 6.65 -10.03 29.99
CA PRO A 355 6.21 -8.65 30.11
C PRO A 355 5.40 -8.47 31.40
N ARG A 356 5.94 -7.73 32.37
CA ARG A 356 5.09 -7.04 33.34
C ARG A 356 4.18 -6.15 32.51
N LYS A 357 2.87 -6.34 32.63
CA LYS A 357 1.87 -5.45 32.00
C LYS A 357 2.27 -4.02 32.36
N SER A 358 2.57 -3.19 31.36
CA SER A 358 3.02 -1.80 31.49
C SER A 358 1.97 -0.86 32.10
N ASN A 359 0.93 -1.39 32.74
CA ASN A 359 -0.14 -0.65 33.39
C ASN A 359 0.14 -0.37 34.88
N ASP A 360 1.26 -0.84 35.44
CA ASP A 360 1.63 -0.62 36.85
C ASP A 360 2.66 0.51 37.06
N CYS A 361 3.08 1.23 36.01
CA CYS A 361 3.64 2.57 36.20
C CYS A 361 2.45 3.50 36.38
N ASP A 362 2.35 4.13 37.54
CA ASP A 362 1.26 5.03 37.93
C ASP A 362 1.28 6.25 36.98
N THR A 363 0.62 6.14 35.81
CA THR A 363 0.65 7.13 34.71
C THR A 363 0.29 8.56 35.17
N ASN A 364 -0.40 8.66 36.31
CA ASN A 364 -0.71 9.93 36.99
C ASN A 364 0.52 10.68 37.51
N GLN A 365 1.67 10.03 37.60
CA GLN A 365 2.93 10.58 38.12
C GLN A 365 3.86 11.11 37.01
N ILE A 366 3.57 10.83 35.73
CA ILE A 366 4.38 11.29 34.60
C ILE A 366 3.98 12.72 34.22
N ASN A 367 4.95 13.62 34.23
CA ASN A 367 4.74 15.00 33.83
C ASN A 367 4.50 15.11 32.31
N TYR A 368 3.24 15.33 31.92
CA TYR A 368 2.81 15.47 30.53
C TYR A 368 2.97 16.89 29.97
N MET A 369 3.43 17.85 30.77
CA MET A 369 3.42 19.26 30.37
C MET A 369 4.46 19.59 29.30
N TYR A 370 5.65 18.98 29.39
CA TYR A 370 6.66 19.10 28.35
C TYR A 370 6.17 18.48 27.04
N ALA A 371 5.55 17.29 27.13
CA ALA A 371 4.97 16.62 25.98
C ALA A 371 3.83 17.45 25.34
N GLN A 372 2.97 18.06 26.15
CA GLN A 372 1.89 18.93 25.67
C GLN A 372 2.43 20.20 25.01
N TYR A 373 3.47 20.82 25.57
CA TYR A 373 4.14 21.96 24.96
C TYR A 373 4.70 21.61 23.57
N VAL A 374 5.40 20.49 23.45
CA VAL A 374 5.97 20.01 22.17
C VAL A 374 4.87 19.63 21.17
N LYS A 375 3.79 19.01 21.62
CA LYS A 375 2.61 18.73 20.79
C LYS A 375 2.02 20.01 20.19
N ASN A 376 1.89 21.07 21.00
CA ASN A 376 1.29 22.33 20.59
C ASN A 376 2.20 23.19 19.71
N THR A 377 3.51 23.20 20.00
CA THR A 377 4.50 23.97 19.24
C THR A 377 4.98 23.26 17.98
N MET A 378 4.90 21.92 17.96
CA MET A 378 5.40 21.07 16.88
C MET A 378 6.91 21.16 16.63
N GLU A 379 7.66 21.65 17.63
CA GLU A 379 9.12 21.82 17.60
C GLU A 379 9.78 21.00 18.72
N PRO A 380 11.02 20.53 18.53
CA PRO A 380 11.77 19.87 19.60
C PRO A 380 12.02 20.82 20.78
N LEU A 381 12.10 20.25 21.97
CA LEU A 381 12.40 20.94 23.22
C LEU A 381 13.60 20.25 23.88
N ASN A 382 14.74 20.93 23.88
CA ASN A 382 15.94 20.53 24.61
C ASN A 382 16.11 21.42 25.85
N ILE A 383 16.19 20.80 27.03
CA ILE A 383 16.41 21.46 28.31
C ILE A 383 17.70 20.88 28.92
N PRO A 384 18.82 21.64 28.90
CA PRO A 384 20.10 21.19 29.44
C PRO A 384 20.08 20.93 30.95
N ASP A 385 19.42 21.81 31.70
CA ASP A 385 19.17 21.69 33.14
C ASP A 385 17.74 22.12 33.46
N VAL A 386 16.89 21.16 33.81
CA VAL A 386 15.47 21.38 34.10
C VAL A 386 15.27 22.29 35.31
N ARG A 387 16.20 22.27 36.29
CA ARG A 387 16.10 23.10 37.51
C ARG A 387 16.26 24.59 37.20
N GLN A 388 16.92 24.92 36.09
CA GLN A 388 17.20 26.30 35.68
C GLN A 388 16.18 26.84 34.66
N ASP A 389 15.28 26.01 34.13
CA ASP A 389 14.31 26.43 33.13
C ASP A 389 13.17 27.26 33.74
N LYS A 390 13.00 28.50 33.27
CA LYS A 390 11.98 29.44 33.76
C LYS A 390 10.64 29.35 33.03
N ARG A 391 10.55 28.58 31.93
CA ARG A 391 9.34 28.44 31.11
C ARG A 391 8.28 27.55 31.78
N PHE A 392 8.70 26.71 32.74
CA PHE A 392 7.84 25.78 33.48
C PHE A 392 8.00 25.99 34.99
N PRO A 393 7.47 27.08 35.59
CA PRO A 393 7.79 27.47 36.98
C PRO A 393 7.26 26.52 38.05
N TRP A 394 6.09 25.92 37.82
CA TRP A 394 5.36 25.07 38.77
C TRP A 394 5.99 23.67 38.93
N THR A 395 6.94 23.27 38.07
CA THR A 395 7.66 21.99 38.25
C THR A 395 8.66 22.05 39.40
N ASN A 396 9.08 23.26 39.81
CA ASN A 396 9.94 23.49 40.96
C ASN A 396 9.17 23.62 42.30
N GLU A 397 7.86 23.92 42.26
CA GLU A 397 7.04 24.18 43.47
C GLU A 397 6.39 22.90 44.05
N ASN A 398 6.10 21.89 43.22
CA ASN A 398 5.60 20.58 43.67
C ASN A 398 6.78 19.63 43.96
N ALA A 399 7.53 19.93 45.02
CA ALA A 399 8.71 19.18 45.46
C ALA A 399 8.39 17.84 46.17
N ASP A 400 7.11 17.47 46.28
CA ASP A 400 6.70 16.20 46.88
C ASP A 400 6.55 15.10 45.82
N SER A 401 7.66 14.37 45.65
CA SER A 401 7.80 12.93 45.34
C SER A 401 8.26 12.41 43.95
N THR A 402 8.20 13.14 42.82
CA THR A 402 8.60 12.52 41.51
C THR A 402 9.51 13.35 40.60
N ASN A 403 9.53 14.68 40.69
CA ASN A 403 10.35 15.55 39.82
C ASN A 403 11.81 15.72 40.27
N GLN A 404 12.23 15.13 41.40
CA GLN A 404 13.59 15.37 41.95
C GLN A 404 14.74 14.77 41.12
N ASN A 405 14.42 13.84 40.20
CA ASN A 405 15.42 13.08 39.45
C ASN A 405 15.56 13.48 37.97
N ILE A 406 14.88 14.52 37.47
CA ILE A 406 15.02 14.97 36.08
C ILE A 406 16.02 16.12 36.03
N GLU A 407 17.21 15.89 35.46
CA GLU A 407 18.26 16.91 35.30
C GLU A 407 18.34 17.41 33.86
N SER A 408 18.35 16.52 32.87
CA SER A 408 18.31 16.90 31.44
C SER A 408 17.12 16.27 30.71
N LEU A 409 16.54 16.99 29.76
CA LEU A 409 15.34 16.55 29.04
C LEU A 409 15.43 16.90 27.54
N LEU A 410 15.08 15.95 26.69
CA LEU A 410 14.91 16.15 25.26
C LEU A 410 13.56 15.59 24.83
N CYS A 411 12.72 16.41 24.21
CA CYS A 411 11.38 16.04 23.83
C CYS A 411 11.11 16.44 22.37
N THR A 412 10.56 15.52 21.56
CA THR A 412 10.42 15.72 20.11
C THR A 412 9.07 15.19 19.62
N PRO A 413 8.37 15.93 18.74
CA PRO A 413 7.07 15.51 18.23
C PRO A 413 7.22 14.39 17.19
N ILE A 414 6.39 13.36 17.31
CA ILE A 414 6.25 12.30 16.32
C ILE A 414 5.13 12.70 15.35
N LYS A 415 5.49 12.92 14.09
CA LYS A 415 4.59 13.44 13.06
C LYS A 415 4.19 12.35 12.05
N ASN A 416 2.99 12.49 11.52
CA ASN A 416 2.51 11.70 10.39
C ASN A 416 3.14 12.22 9.08
N GLY A 417 3.81 11.34 8.34
CA GLY A 417 4.51 11.69 7.10
C GLY A 417 3.64 12.26 5.98
N LYS A 418 2.30 12.07 6.00
CA LYS A 418 1.39 12.56 4.95
C LYS A 418 0.69 13.88 5.27
N LYS A 419 0.47 14.19 6.55
CA LYS A 419 -0.37 15.35 6.99
C LYS A 419 0.37 16.34 7.89
N ASN A 420 1.65 16.11 8.19
CA ASN A 420 2.43 16.87 9.18
C ASN A 420 1.71 17.01 10.55
N LYS A 421 0.76 16.12 10.85
CA LYS A 421 -0.01 16.11 12.11
C LYS A 421 0.80 15.38 13.18
N VAL A 422 0.86 15.92 14.38
CA VAL A 422 1.48 15.23 15.53
C VAL A 422 0.58 14.05 15.94
N ILE A 423 1.12 12.84 15.86
CA ILE A 423 0.46 11.59 16.25
C ILE A 423 0.99 11.05 17.59
N GLY A 424 2.14 11.56 18.04
CA GLY A 424 2.71 11.24 19.32
C GLY A 424 3.81 12.20 19.72
N VAL A 425 4.37 12.03 20.91
CA VAL A 425 5.50 12.81 21.41
C VAL A 425 6.47 11.86 22.10
N CYS A 426 7.75 11.96 21.77
CA CYS A 426 8.82 11.19 22.40
C CYS A 426 9.57 12.09 23.40
N GLN A 427 9.65 11.67 24.66
CA GLN A 427 10.33 12.38 25.74
C GLN A 427 11.43 11.50 26.31
N LEU A 428 12.65 12.02 26.29
CA LEU A 428 13.84 11.41 26.86
C LEU A 428 14.29 12.17 28.10
N VAL A 429 14.67 11.42 29.12
CA VAL A 429 15.10 11.96 30.42
C VAL A 429 16.48 11.45 30.75
N ASN A 430 17.33 12.38 31.18
CA ASN A 430 18.71 12.19 31.65
C ASN A 430 19.61 11.47 30.65
N LYS A 431 20.39 12.25 29.90
CA LYS A 431 21.48 11.70 29.08
C LYS A 431 22.60 11.21 30.01
N MET A 432 22.96 9.95 29.88
CA MET A 432 24.02 9.32 30.67
C MET A 432 25.38 9.41 29.95
N GLU A 433 26.46 9.44 30.73
CA GLU A 433 27.83 9.28 30.24
C GLU A 433 28.33 7.85 30.49
N GLU A 434 28.78 7.15 29.44
CA GLU A 434 29.14 5.71 29.44
C GLU A 434 30.03 5.27 30.61
N ASN A 435 31.02 6.10 30.97
CA ASN A 435 32.09 5.70 31.88
C ASN A 435 31.95 6.24 33.31
N SER A 436 31.08 7.22 33.54
CA SER A 436 30.99 7.93 34.82
C SER A 436 29.62 7.82 35.49
N GLY A 437 28.58 7.42 34.74
CA GLY A 437 27.20 7.44 35.21
C GLY A 437 26.66 8.84 35.52
N LYS A 438 27.40 9.91 35.19
CA LYS A 438 26.96 11.29 35.38
C LYS A 438 25.96 11.69 34.30
N ILE A 439 25.03 12.55 34.68
CA ILE A 439 24.07 13.13 33.76
C ILE A 439 24.73 14.30 33.02
N LYS A 440 24.54 14.35 31.71
CA LYS A 440 24.97 15.43 30.83
C LYS A 440 23.79 16.08 30.11
N ALA A 441 24.02 17.26 29.55
CA ALA A 441 23.06 17.89 28.67
C ALA A 441 23.02 17.20 27.29
N PHE A 442 21.85 17.19 26.65
CA PHE A 442 21.72 16.76 25.25
C PHE A 442 22.37 17.80 24.34
N ASN A 443 23.22 17.36 23.43
CA ASN A 443 23.85 18.23 22.45
C ASN A 443 23.01 18.32 21.16
N ARG A 444 23.43 19.19 20.22
CA ARG A 444 22.74 19.38 18.95
C ARG A 444 22.68 18.11 18.08
N ASN A 445 23.66 17.22 18.22
CA ASN A 445 23.68 15.95 17.48
C ASN A 445 22.63 14.98 18.04
N ASP A 446 22.42 14.96 19.36
CA ASP A 446 21.36 14.17 19.99
C ASP A 446 19.97 14.63 19.50
N GLU A 447 19.76 15.94 19.40
CA GLU A 447 18.52 16.54 18.89
C GLU A 447 18.27 16.16 17.42
N GLN A 448 19.24 16.40 16.54
CA GLN A 448 19.13 16.04 15.11
C GLN A 448 18.92 14.55 14.90
N PHE A 449 19.57 13.71 15.70
CA PHE A 449 19.39 12.27 15.63
C PHE A 449 17.97 11.87 16.03
N LEU A 450 17.47 12.37 17.15
CA LEU A 450 16.12 12.06 17.60
C LEU A 450 15.08 12.56 16.59
N GLU A 451 15.24 13.78 16.06
CA GLU A 451 14.38 14.30 14.98
C GLU A 451 14.33 13.40 13.75
N ALA A 452 15.48 12.89 13.30
CA ALA A 452 15.53 11.96 12.18
C ALA A 452 14.87 10.61 12.54
N PHE A 453 15.09 10.12 13.75
CA PHE A 453 14.60 8.83 14.19
C PHE A 453 13.09 8.80 14.41
N VAL A 454 12.49 9.88 14.94
CA VAL A 454 11.04 9.96 15.16
C VAL A 454 10.23 9.94 13.86
N ILE A 455 10.82 10.28 12.71
CA ILE A 455 10.17 10.14 11.40
C ILE A 455 9.86 8.67 11.11
N PHE A 456 10.82 7.77 11.35
CA PHE A 456 10.63 6.33 11.19
C PHE A 456 9.66 5.78 12.23
N CYS A 457 9.73 6.27 13.48
CA CYS A 457 8.79 5.92 14.53
C CYS A 457 7.35 6.28 14.14
N GLY A 458 7.14 7.48 13.57
CA GLY A 458 5.83 7.95 13.15
C GLY A 458 5.23 7.10 12.02
N LEU A 459 6.06 6.70 11.05
CA LEU A 459 5.65 5.76 10.00
C LEU A 459 5.31 4.37 10.56
N GLY A 460 6.12 3.85 11.48
CA GLY A 460 5.90 2.55 12.13
C GLY A 460 4.59 2.53 12.93
N ILE A 461 4.41 3.50 13.82
CA ILE A 461 3.20 3.65 14.64
C ILE A 461 1.94 3.77 13.77
N GLN A 462 1.98 4.62 12.73
CA GLN A 462 0.83 4.82 11.85
C GLN A 462 0.47 3.54 11.09
N ASN A 463 1.46 2.83 10.54
CA ASN A 463 1.21 1.59 9.81
C ASN A 463 0.54 0.55 10.72
N THR A 464 1.04 0.38 11.94
CA THR A 464 0.48 -0.59 12.89
C THR A 464 -0.92 -0.22 13.35
N GLN A 465 -1.20 1.06 13.65
CA GLN A 465 -2.56 1.51 13.96
C GLN A 465 -3.52 1.25 12.80
N MET A 466 -3.08 1.44 11.55
CA MET A 466 -3.87 1.15 10.37
C MET A 466 -4.15 -0.35 10.24
N TYR A 467 -3.16 -1.22 10.45
CA TYR A 467 -3.35 -2.66 10.44
C TYR A 467 -4.32 -3.13 11.53
N GLU A 468 -4.16 -2.67 12.78
CA GLU A 468 -5.08 -3.01 13.88
C GLU A 468 -6.53 -2.55 13.59
N ALA A 469 -6.70 -1.37 12.98
CA ALA A 469 -8.02 -0.87 12.59
C ALA A 469 -8.68 -1.77 11.52
N VAL A 470 -7.90 -2.24 10.55
CA VAL A 470 -8.36 -3.16 9.51
C VAL A 470 -8.74 -4.52 10.12
N GLU A 471 -7.89 -5.10 10.98
CA GLU A 471 -8.20 -6.36 11.66
C GLU A 471 -9.47 -6.27 12.51
N ARG A 472 -9.65 -5.18 13.26
CA ARG A 472 -10.85 -4.94 14.07
C ARG A 472 -12.10 -4.81 13.19
N ALA A 473 -11.99 -4.14 12.04
CA ALA A 473 -13.08 -4.03 11.08
C ALA A 473 -13.44 -5.39 10.46
N MET A 474 -12.43 -6.20 10.10
CA MET A 474 -12.63 -7.57 9.63
C MET A 474 -13.32 -8.45 10.67
N ALA A 475 -12.88 -8.39 11.94
CA ALA A 475 -13.51 -9.15 13.02
C ALA A 475 -14.99 -8.75 13.20
N LYS A 476 -15.31 -7.44 13.19
CA LYS A 476 -16.70 -6.94 13.23
C LYS A 476 -17.53 -7.45 12.04
N GLN A 477 -16.94 -7.45 10.85
CA GLN A 477 -17.60 -7.96 9.65
C GLN A 477 -17.88 -9.46 9.75
N MET A 478 -16.93 -10.26 10.25
CA MET A 478 -17.11 -11.70 10.46
C MET A 478 -18.27 -12.00 11.42
N VAL A 479 -18.32 -11.31 12.56
CA VAL A 479 -19.43 -11.45 13.52
C VAL A 479 -20.77 -11.03 12.89
N THR A 480 -20.77 -9.95 12.10
CA THR A 480 -21.98 -9.51 11.40
C THR A 480 -22.48 -10.57 10.41
N LEU A 481 -21.58 -11.17 9.63
CA LEU A 481 -21.92 -12.25 8.69
C LEU A 481 -22.44 -13.50 9.41
N GLU A 482 -21.88 -13.83 10.58
CA GLU A 482 -22.37 -14.95 11.40
C GLU A 482 -23.82 -14.72 11.86
N ILE A 483 -24.13 -13.50 12.36
CA ILE A 483 -25.49 -13.10 12.74
C ILE A 483 -26.44 -13.16 11.54
N LEU A 484 -26.02 -12.64 10.39
CA LEU A 484 -26.81 -12.69 9.16
C LEU A 484 -27.08 -14.13 8.72
N SER A 485 -26.07 -15.00 8.77
CA SER A 485 -26.18 -16.43 8.45
C SER A 485 -27.17 -17.16 9.36
N TYR A 486 -27.21 -16.82 10.65
CA TYR A 486 -28.20 -17.37 11.59
C TYR A 486 -29.64 -17.00 11.19
N HIS A 487 -29.88 -15.73 10.87
CA HIS A 487 -31.20 -15.27 10.44
C HIS A 487 -31.59 -15.74 9.03
N ALA A 488 -30.62 -15.93 8.14
CA ALA A 488 -30.83 -16.48 6.80
C ALA A 488 -31.18 -17.98 6.84
N SER A 489 -30.73 -18.73 7.85
CA SER A 489 -30.97 -20.18 7.92
C SER A 489 -32.39 -20.52 8.36
N ALA A 490 -32.92 -21.62 7.82
CA ALA A 490 -34.10 -22.27 8.37
C ALA A 490 -33.81 -22.88 9.75
N ALA A 491 -34.83 -22.89 10.60
CA ALA A 491 -34.77 -23.53 11.92
C ALA A 491 -34.58 -25.06 11.75
N ILE A 492 -33.92 -25.69 12.73
CA ILE A 492 -33.65 -27.14 12.69
C ILE A 492 -34.98 -27.91 12.83
N GLU A 493 -35.90 -27.38 13.62
CA GLU A 493 -37.22 -27.93 13.87
C GLU A 493 -38.04 -28.02 12.58
N GLU A 494 -38.10 -26.94 11.80
CA GLU A 494 -38.78 -26.90 10.50
C GLU A 494 -38.18 -27.92 9.50
N ALA A 495 -36.86 -28.08 9.50
CA ALA A 495 -36.19 -29.06 8.65
C ALA A 495 -36.55 -30.50 9.03
N ARG A 496 -36.69 -30.78 10.34
CA ARG A 496 -37.13 -32.09 10.84
C ARG A 496 -38.60 -32.38 10.52
N GLU A 497 -39.48 -31.40 10.62
CA GLU A 497 -40.89 -31.55 10.22
C GLU A 497 -41.02 -31.88 8.73
N LEU A 498 -40.24 -31.19 7.88
CA LEU A 498 -40.17 -31.50 6.46
C LEU A 498 -39.62 -32.91 6.22
N GLN A 499 -38.56 -33.32 6.93
CA GLN A 499 -37.99 -34.66 6.81
C GLN A 499 -38.97 -35.78 7.20
N VAL A 500 -39.75 -35.58 8.27
CA VAL A 500 -40.80 -36.53 8.68
C VAL A 500 -41.86 -36.65 7.59
N THR A 501 -42.29 -35.52 7.04
CA THR A 501 -43.27 -35.46 5.93
C THR A 501 -42.74 -36.15 4.67
N VAL A 502 -41.47 -35.94 4.33
CA VAL A 502 -40.77 -36.58 3.23
C VAL A 502 -40.80 -38.10 3.40
N THR A 503 -40.36 -38.60 4.56
CA THR A 503 -40.28 -40.04 4.83
C THR A 503 -41.64 -40.73 4.75
N ALA A 504 -42.73 -40.01 5.06
CA ALA A 504 -44.08 -40.55 5.03
C ALA A 504 -44.78 -40.45 3.66
N VAL A 505 -44.52 -39.39 2.85
CA VAL A 505 -45.41 -39.02 1.75
C VAL A 505 -44.71 -38.38 0.52
N VAL A 506 -43.42 -38.59 0.21
CA VAL A 506 -42.88 -37.95 -1.05
C VAL A 506 -43.64 -38.46 -2.27
N PRO A 507 -44.49 -37.65 -2.92
CA PRO A 507 -45.26 -38.12 -4.07
C PRO A 507 -44.31 -38.35 -5.26
N SER A 508 -44.68 -39.23 -6.19
CA SER A 508 -43.84 -39.48 -7.36
C SER A 508 -43.80 -38.26 -8.28
N ALA A 509 -42.73 -38.10 -9.07
CA ALA A 509 -42.65 -37.04 -10.06
C ALA A 509 -43.82 -37.09 -11.07
N GLN A 510 -44.37 -38.28 -11.33
CA GLN A 510 -45.55 -38.45 -12.18
C GLN A 510 -46.83 -37.93 -11.52
N SER A 511 -47.06 -38.17 -10.23
CA SER A 511 -48.21 -37.59 -9.53
C SER A 511 -48.16 -36.07 -9.45
N LEU A 512 -46.95 -35.52 -9.32
CA LEU A 512 -46.70 -34.08 -9.23
C LEU A 512 -46.54 -33.41 -10.59
N LYS A 513 -46.59 -34.18 -11.69
CA LYS A 513 -46.39 -33.71 -13.07
C LYS A 513 -45.09 -32.93 -13.28
N LEU A 514 -44.04 -33.22 -12.50
CA LEU A 514 -42.77 -32.46 -12.53
C LEU A 514 -41.97 -32.67 -13.82
N THR A 515 -42.24 -33.75 -14.55
CA THR A 515 -41.59 -34.03 -15.84
C THR A 515 -42.28 -33.34 -17.01
N ASP A 516 -43.44 -32.71 -16.80
CA ASP A 516 -44.21 -32.04 -17.85
C ASP A 516 -43.72 -30.58 -18.02
N PHE A 517 -43.49 -30.16 -19.27
CA PHE A 517 -43.16 -28.77 -19.59
C PHE A 517 -44.34 -27.82 -19.36
N TYR A 518 -45.58 -28.33 -19.41
CA TYR A 518 -46.81 -27.57 -19.16
C TYR A 518 -47.17 -27.41 -17.68
N PHE A 519 -46.31 -27.87 -16.76
CA PHE A 519 -46.47 -27.76 -15.31
C PHE A 519 -46.78 -26.32 -14.85
N SER A 520 -47.62 -26.22 -13.80
CA SER A 520 -47.97 -24.98 -13.11
C SER A 520 -48.02 -25.21 -11.60
N ASP A 521 -47.47 -24.26 -10.84
CA ASP A 521 -47.39 -24.34 -9.38
C ASP A 521 -48.49 -23.55 -8.64
N PHE A 522 -49.41 -22.90 -9.35
CA PHE A 522 -50.45 -22.04 -8.74
C PHE A 522 -51.38 -22.78 -7.78
N GLU A 523 -51.53 -24.10 -7.96
CA GLU A 523 -52.36 -24.95 -7.09
C GLU A 523 -51.56 -25.50 -5.90
N LEU A 524 -50.23 -25.34 -5.90
CA LEU A 524 -49.32 -25.89 -4.89
C LEU A 524 -49.03 -24.87 -3.79
N THR A 525 -48.91 -25.35 -2.57
CA THR A 525 -48.43 -24.59 -1.41
C THR A 525 -46.90 -24.48 -1.39
N ASP A 526 -46.36 -23.54 -0.60
CA ASP A 526 -44.92 -23.38 -0.43
C ASP A 526 -44.25 -24.62 0.18
N MET A 527 -45.00 -25.45 0.92
CA MET A 527 -44.51 -26.72 1.46
C MET A 527 -44.44 -27.79 0.37
N GLU A 528 -45.47 -27.89 -0.48
CA GLU A 528 -45.50 -28.84 -1.60
C GLU A 528 -44.40 -28.55 -2.62
N THR A 529 -44.09 -27.28 -2.89
CA THR A 529 -42.95 -26.91 -3.77
C THR A 529 -41.61 -27.32 -3.17
N SER A 530 -41.42 -27.24 -1.84
CA SER A 530 -40.23 -27.79 -1.17
C SER A 530 -40.14 -29.31 -1.29
N LEU A 531 -41.26 -30.03 -1.15
CA LEU A 531 -41.31 -31.48 -1.36
C LEU A 531 -41.00 -31.87 -2.82
N CYS A 532 -41.55 -31.12 -3.78
CA CYS A 532 -41.24 -31.28 -5.20
C CYS A 532 -39.75 -31.09 -5.47
N THR A 533 -39.12 -30.12 -4.82
CA THR A 533 -37.67 -29.88 -4.94
C THR A 533 -36.89 -31.09 -4.46
N ILE A 534 -37.21 -31.66 -3.28
CA ILE A 534 -36.57 -32.89 -2.77
C ILE A 534 -36.75 -34.05 -3.77
N ARG A 535 -37.94 -34.18 -4.35
CA ARG A 535 -38.23 -35.18 -5.38
C ARG A 535 -37.34 -35.00 -6.62
N MET A 536 -37.10 -33.76 -7.08
CA MET A 536 -36.19 -33.50 -8.20
C MET A 536 -34.76 -33.98 -7.93
N PHE A 537 -34.22 -33.71 -6.74
CA PHE A 537 -32.88 -34.19 -6.33
C PHE A 537 -32.82 -35.72 -6.26
N THR A 538 -33.90 -36.35 -5.79
CA THR A 538 -33.99 -37.81 -5.64
C THR A 538 -34.06 -38.50 -6.99
N ASP A 539 -34.94 -38.04 -7.88
CA ASP A 539 -35.17 -38.67 -9.19
C ASP A 539 -34.00 -38.41 -10.17
N LEU A 540 -33.17 -37.38 -9.94
CA LEU A 540 -31.88 -37.19 -10.62
C LEU A 540 -30.74 -38.03 -10.02
N ASN A 541 -31.01 -38.87 -9.02
CA ASN A 541 -30.04 -39.70 -8.28
C ASN A 541 -28.94 -38.91 -7.53
N LEU A 542 -29.12 -37.59 -7.33
CA LEU A 542 -28.11 -36.73 -6.72
C LEU A 542 -27.90 -37.03 -5.24
N VAL A 543 -28.98 -37.37 -4.53
CA VAL A 543 -28.93 -37.72 -3.10
C VAL A 543 -28.06 -38.97 -2.89
N GLN A 544 -28.25 -39.99 -3.75
CA GLN A 544 -27.51 -41.24 -3.67
C GLN A 544 -26.07 -41.08 -4.16
N ASN A 545 -25.84 -40.42 -5.29
CA ASN A 545 -24.51 -40.33 -5.91
C ASN A 545 -23.54 -39.51 -5.03
N PHE A 546 -24.03 -38.45 -4.39
CA PHE A 546 -23.22 -37.56 -3.55
C PHE A 546 -23.42 -37.76 -2.03
N GLN A 547 -24.12 -38.83 -1.62
CA GLN A 547 -24.36 -39.19 -0.22
C GLN A 547 -24.91 -38.03 0.63
N MET A 548 -25.89 -37.32 0.08
CA MET A 548 -26.47 -36.14 0.74
C MET A 548 -27.33 -36.55 1.93
N LYS A 549 -27.06 -35.98 3.10
CA LYS A 549 -27.91 -36.19 4.27
C LYS A 549 -29.28 -35.53 4.05
N HIS A 550 -30.36 -36.30 4.22
CA HIS A 550 -31.73 -35.80 4.03
C HIS A 550 -32.06 -34.56 4.88
N GLU A 551 -31.63 -34.53 6.15
CA GLU A 551 -31.83 -33.38 7.05
C GLU A 551 -31.14 -32.10 6.50
N VAL A 552 -29.91 -32.23 6.00
CA VAL A 552 -29.12 -31.13 5.43
C VAL A 552 -29.74 -30.62 4.13
N LEU A 553 -30.24 -31.52 3.28
CA LEU A 553 -30.95 -31.15 2.05
C LEU A 553 -32.25 -30.41 2.35
N CYS A 554 -33.07 -30.92 3.29
CA CYS A 554 -34.31 -30.26 3.71
C CYS A 554 -34.02 -28.85 4.26
N ARG A 555 -33.01 -28.74 5.12
CA ARG A 555 -32.61 -27.45 5.70
C ARG A 555 -32.13 -26.47 4.63
N TRP A 556 -31.31 -26.93 3.68
CA TRP A 556 -30.81 -26.10 2.58
C TRP A 556 -31.96 -25.57 1.72
N ILE A 557 -32.92 -26.42 1.31
CA ILE A 557 -34.08 -26.00 0.50
C ILE A 557 -34.91 -24.96 1.25
N LEU A 558 -35.18 -25.18 2.54
CA LEU A 558 -35.92 -24.23 3.37
C LEU A 558 -35.17 -22.90 3.54
N SER A 559 -33.85 -22.95 3.72
CA SER A 559 -33.00 -21.75 3.81
C SER A 559 -33.01 -20.98 2.49
N VAL A 560 -32.83 -21.64 1.34
CA VAL A 560 -32.93 -21.01 0.02
C VAL A 560 -34.29 -20.33 -0.15
N ARG A 561 -35.39 -21.05 0.12
CA ARG A 561 -36.76 -20.50 0.07
C ARG A 561 -36.94 -19.28 0.97
N LYS A 562 -36.43 -19.33 2.21
CA LYS A 562 -36.53 -18.24 3.19
C LYS A 562 -35.83 -16.97 2.73
N ASN A 563 -34.76 -17.09 1.95
CA ASN A 563 -33.98 -15.96 1.43
C ASN A 563 -34.54 -15.38 0.11
N TYR A 564 -35.65 -15.92 -0.41
CA TYR A 564 -36.44 -15.23 -1.42
C TYR A 564 -37.42 -14.24 -0.77
N ARG A 565 -37.50 -13.04 -1.34
CA ARG A 565 -38.31 -11.95 -0.80
C ARG A 565 -39.78 -12.10 -1.18
N LYS A 566 -40.66 -12.25 -0.19
CA LYS A 566 -42.12 -12.40 -0.40
C LYS A 566 -42.82 -11.15 -0.94
N ASN A 567 -42.21 -9.97 -0.76
CA ASN A 567 -42.76 -8.70 -1.23
C ASN A 567 -42.42 -8.39 -2.70
N VAL A 568 -41.69 -9.27 -3.38
CA VAL A 568 -41.36 -9.14 -4.80
C VAL A 568 -42.38 -9.94 -5.61
N ALA A 569 -43.02 -9.29 -6.58
CA ALA A 569 -44.19 -9.84 -7.28
C ALA A 569 -43.85 -11.06 -8.15
N TYR A 570 -42.75 -11.01 -8.90
CA TYR A 570 -42.34 -12.08 -9.81
C TYR A 570 -41.08 -12.82 -9.34
N HIS A 571 -39.96 -12.11 -9.13
CA HIS A 571 -38.67 -12.73 -8.76
C HIS A 571 -38.65 -13.16 -7.27
N ASN A 572 -39.45 -14.18 -6.96
CA ASN A 572 -39.61 -14.80 -5.65
C ASN A 572 -39.40 -16.33 -5.74
N TRP A 573 -39.60 -17.04 -4.64
CA TRP A 573 -39.39 -18.49 -4.56
C TRP A 573 -40.13 -19.28 -5.67
N ARG A 574 -41.33 -18.84 -6.07
CA ARG A 574 -42.10 -19.55 -7.10
C ARG A 574 -41.45 -19.47 -8.47
N HIS A 575 -40.86 -18.34 -8.82
CA HIS A 575 -40.08 -18.21 -10.04
C HIS A 575 -38.88 -19.17 -10.02
N ALA A 576 -38.05 -19.12 -8.97
CA ALA A 576 -36.89 -20.01 -8.84
C ALA A 576 -37.25 -21.51 -8.85
N PHE A 577 -38.33 -21.89 -8.18
CA PHE A 577 -38.86 -23.25 -8.21
C PHE A 577 -39.29 -23.67 -9.62
N ASN A 578 -40.00 -22.82 -10.37
CA ASN A 578 -40.39 -23.12 -11.75
C ASN A 578 -39.18 -23.20 -12.70
N THR A 579 -38.17 -22.36 -12.50
CA THR A 579 -36.90 -22.42 -13.24
C THR A 579 -36.20 -23.76 -12.99
N ALA A 580 -36.14 -24.20 -11.73
CA ALA A 580 -35.61 -25.51 -11.36
C ALA A 580 -36.45 -26.68 -11.89
N GLN A 581 -37.78 -26.56 -11.88
CA GLN A 581 -38.69 -27.55 -12.47
C GLN A 581 -38.48 -27.66 -13.99
N CYS A 582 -38.34 -26.54 -14.70
CA CYS A 582 -38.04 -26.55 -16.13
C CYS A 582 -36.69 -27.19 -16.40
N MET A 583 -35.67 -26.89 -15.59
CA MET A 583 -34.36 -27.55 -15.67
C MET A 583 -34.49 -29.07 -15.48
N PHE A 584 -35.23 -29.51 -14.44
CA PHE A 584 -35.49 -30.93 -14.20
C PHE A 584 -36.23 -31.60 -15.37
N ALA A 585 -37.26 -30.97 -15.94
CA ALA A 585 -37.99 -31.47 -17.09
C ALA A 585 -37.10 -31.52 -18.36
N ALA A 586 -36.24 -30.53 -18.58
CA ALA A 586 -35.29 -30.51 -19.67
C ALA A 586 -34.23 -31.62 -19.55
N LEU A 587 -33.76 -31.90 -18.33
CA LEU A 587 -32.84 -32.99 -18.04
C LEU A 587 -33.49 -34.37 -18.26
N LYS A 588 -34.71 -34.58 -17.72
CA LYS A 588 -35.45 -35.84 -17.82
C LYS A 588 -36.17 -36.02 -19.15
N SER A 589 -37.27 -35.30 -19.36
CA SER A 589 -38.12 -35.40 -20.55
C SER A 589 -37.40 -34.90 -21.79
N GLY A 590 -36.58 -33.86 -21.66
CA GLY A 590 -35.73 -33.33 -22.74
C GLY A 590 -34.49 -34.18 -23.03
N LYS A 591 -34.24 -35.27 -22.30
CA LYS A 591 -33.11 -36.22 -22.49
C LYS A 591 -31.72 -35.55 -22.47
N ILE A 592 -31.58 -34.40 -21.82
CA ILE A 592 -30.30 -33.69 -21.70
C ILE A 592 -29.41 -34.33 -20.63
N GLN A 593 -29.98 -35.01 -19.62
CA GLN A 593 -29.21 -35.66 -18.55
C GLN A 593 -28.12 -36.59 -19.09
N ASN A 594 -28.40 -37.33 -20.17
CA ASN A 594 -27.44 -38.28 -20.77
C ASN A 594 -26.21 -37.61 -21.40
N LYS A 595 -26.23 -36.28 -21.56
CA LYS A 595 -25.17 -35.50 -22.20
C LYS A 595 -24.29 -34.75 -21.19
N LEU A 596 -24.64 -34.81 -19.90
CA LEU A 596 -23.99 -34.08 -18.82
C LEU A 596 -23.50 -35.05 -17.73
N THR A 597 -22.51 -34.62 -16.98
CA THR A 597 -22.02 -35.32 -15.79
C THR A 597 -22.92 -35.04 -14.58
N ASP A 598 -22.91 -35.92 -13.59
CA ASP A 598 -23.71 -35.74 -12.37
C ASP A 598 -23.36 -34.44 -11.61
N VAL A 599 -22.10 -34.00 -11.65
CA VAL A 599 -21.66 -32.73 -11.04
C VAL A 599 -22.24 -31.53 -11.79
N GLU A 600 -22.28 -31.57 -13.12
CA GLU A 600 -22.92 -30.53 -13.95
C GLU A 600 -24.42 -30.48 -13.69
N VAL A 601 -25.08 -31.64 -13.63
CA VAL A 601 -26.52 -31.75 -13.31
C VAL A 601 -26.83 -31.20 -11.92
N LEU A 602 -26.04 -31.56 -10.91
CA LEU A 602 -26.17 -31.04 -9.55
C LEU A 602 -26.03 -29.51 -9.53
N SER A 603 -25.00 -29.01 -10.21
CA SER A 603 -24.67 -27.58 -10.24
C SER A 603 -25.77 -26.76 -10.93
N LEU A 604 -26.34 -27.25 -12.04
CA LEU A 604 -27.45 -26.60 -12.73
C LEU A 604 -28.71 -26.53 -11.87
N LEU A 605 -29.04 -27.59 -11.14
CA LEU A 605 -30.22 -27.61 -10.28
C LEU A 605 -30.06 -26.65 -9.09
N ILE A 606 -28.87 -26.64 -8.47
CA ILE A 606 -28.54 -25.67 -7.41
C ILE A 606 -28.61 -24.24 -7.96
N ALA A 607 -28.00 -23.98 -9.12
CA ALA A 607 -28.00 -22.66 -9.74
C ALA A 607 -29.43 -22.21 -10.05
N ALA A 608 -30.27 -23.06 -10.65
CA ALA A 608 -31.66 -22.74 -10.97
C ALA A 608 -32.47 -22.33 -9.73
N LEU A 609 -32.29 -23.03 -8.60
CA LEU A 609 -32.95 -22.70 -7.33
C LEU A 609 -32.39 -21.42 -6.66
N SER A 610 -31.18 -21.00 -7.02
CA SER A 610 -30.43 -19.97 -6.29
C SER A 610 -30.18 -18.69 -7.09
N HIS A 611 -30.51 -18.66 -8.38
CA HIS A 611 -30.07 -17.61 -9.30
C HIS A 611 -30.64 -16.23 -9.00
N ASP A 612 -31.75 -16.14 -8.27
CA ASP A 612 -32.44 -14.89 -7.90
C ASP A 612 -32.53 -14.68 -6.37
N LEU A 613 -31.65 -15.33 -5.61
CA LEU A 613 -31.64 -15.21 -4.15
C LEU A 613 -31.48 -13.76 -3.69
N ASP A 614 -32.35 -13.29 -2.78
CA ASP A 614 -32.38 -11.90 -2.33
C ASP A 614 -32.67 -10.86 -3.44
N HIS A 615 -33.33 -11.24 -4.55
CA HIS A 615 -33.77 -10.29 -5.57
C HIS A 615 -34.67 -9.20 -4.97
N ARG A 616 -34.45 -7.94 -5.35
CA ARG A 616 -35.04 -6.75 -4.68
C ARG A 616 -36.20 -6.11 -5.45
N GLY A 617 -36.60 -6.73 -6.56
CA GLY A 617 -37.64 -6.23 -7.45
C GLY A 617 -37.20 -4.99 -8.25
N VAL A 618 -35.90 -4.87 -8.51
CA VAL A 618 -35.31 -3.80 -9.31
C VAL A 618 -34.17 -4.37 -10.17
N ASN A 619 -33.98 -3.83 -11.37
CA ASN A 619 -32.93 -4.29 -12.28
C ASN A 619 -31.54 -3.65 -12.00
N ASN A 620 -30.51 -4.20 -12.64
CA ASN A 620 -29.12 -3.72 -12.54
C ASN A 620 -28.97 -2.21 -12.88
N SER A 621 -29.75 -1.68 -13.83
CA SER A 621 -29.69 -0.26 -14.20
C SER A 621 -30.16 0.68 -13.09
N TYR A 622 -31.17 0.28 -12.32
CA TYR A 622 -31.65 1.02 -11.16
C TYR A 622 -30.59 1.10 -10.07
N ILE A 623 -29.95 -0.04 -9.77
CA ILE A 623 -28.95 -0.16 -8.71
C ILE A 623 -27.73 0.74 -9.01
N GLN A 624 -27.31 0.78 -10.27
CA GLN A 624 -26.23 1.66 -10.70
C GLN A 624 -26.59 3.15 -10.59
N ARG A 625 -27.84 3.52 -10.91
CA ARG A 625 -28.31 4.92 -10.86
C ARG A 625 -28.63 5.42 -9.46
N SER A 626 -28.99 4.52 -8.55
CA SER A 626 -29.31 4.84 -7.14
C SER A 626 -28.07 4.88 -6.23
N GLU A 627 -26.85 4.73 -6.78
CA GLU A 627 -25.58 4.67 -6.03
C GLU A 627 -25.60 3.64 -4.89
N HIS A 628 -26.35 2.56 -5.07
CA HIS A 628 -26.51 1.53 -4.05
C HIS A 628 -25.16 0.84 -3.76
N PRO A 629 -24.85 0.46 -2.50
CA PRO A 629 -23.56 -0.17 -2.15
C PRO A 629 -23.16 -1.38 -2.99
N LEU A 630 -24.15 -2.14 -3.50
CA LEU A 630 -23.90 -3.27 -4.42
C LEU A 630 -23.24 -2.83 -5.74
N ALA A 631 -23.54 -1.63 -6.25
CA ALA A 631 -22.88 -1.09 -7.44
C ALA A 631 -21.43 -0.66 -7.20
N GLN A 632 -21.06 -0.37 -5.94
CA GLN A 632 -19.66 -0.13 -5.57
C GLN A 632 -18.89 -1.45 -5.43
N LEU A 633 -19.57 -2.51 -4.99
CA LEU A 633 -18.98 -3.83 -4.78
C LEU A 633 -18.76 -4.60 -6.10
N TYR A 634 -19.68 -4.46 -7.06
CA TYR A 634 -19.63 -5.18 -8.34
C TYR A 634 -19.71 -4.21 -9.53
N CYS A 635 -18.94 -4.48 -10.58
CA CYS A 635 -18.84 -3.59 -11.76
C CYS A 635 -19.84 -3.94 -12.88
N HIS A 636 -20.17 -5.23 -13.05
CA HIS A 636 -21.09 -5.76 -14.07
C HIS A 636 -21.89 -6.91 -13.47
N SER A 637 -23.07 -7.21 -14.04
CA SER A 637 -23.97 -8.28 -13.56
C SER A 637 -24.13 -8.25 -12.03
N ILE A 638 -24.46 -7.05 -11.52
CA ILE A 638 -24.34 -6.68 -10.11
C ILE A 638 -25.20 -7.60 -9.24
N MET A 639 -26.45 -7.80 -9.64
CA MET A 639 -27.38 -8.66 -8.92
C MET A 639 -27.01 -10.13 -9.05
N GLU A 640 -26.58 -10.59 -10.22
CA GLU A 640 -26.22 -12.00 -10.44
C GLU A 640 -24.99 -12.41 -9.61
N HIS A 641 -24.03 -11.50 -9.44
CA HIS A 641 -22.93 -11.67 -8.49
C HIS A 641 -23.40 -11.74 -7.04
N HIS A 642 -24.35 -10.88 -6.65
CA HIS A 642 -24.96 -10.92 -5.33
C HIS A 642 -25.73 -12.23 -5.08
N HIS A 643 -26.50 -12.71 -6.06
CA HIS A 643 -27.23 -13.99 -5.98
C HIS A 643 -26.28 -15.18 -5.78
N PHE A 644 -25.15 -15.18 -6.51
CA PHE A 644 -24.11 -16.19 -6.30
C PHE A 644 -23.49 -16.12 -4.90
N ASP A 645 -23.18 -14.92 -4.40
CA ASP A 645 -22.62 -14.74 -3.06
C ASP A 645 -23.62 -15.18 -1.96
N GLN A 646 -24.93 -14.93 -2.14
CA GLN A 646 -25.99 -15.45 -1.27
C GLN A 646 -26.07 -16.99 -1.31
N CYS A 647 -26.01 -17.58 -2.51
CA CYS A 647 -25.97 -19.03 -2.68
C CYS A 647 -24.78 -19.64 -1.94
N LEU A 648 -23.59 -19.04 -2.09
CA LEU A 648 -22.37 -19.52 -1.46
C LEU A 648 -22.42 -19.36 0.07
N MET A 649 -22.98 -18.27 0.58
CA MET A 649 -23.21 -18.07 2.01
C MET A 649 -24.05 -19.22 2.57
N ILE A 650 -25.22 -19.51 1.98
CA ILE A 650 -26.12 -20.58 2.44
C ILE A 650 -25.44 -21.95 2.36
N LEU A 651 -24.70 -22.24 1.28
CA LEU A 651 -23.97 -23.51 1.14
C LEU A 651 -22.87 -23.70 2.20
N ASN A 652 -22.30 -22.61 2.72
CA ASN A 652 -21.25 -22.66 3.74
C ASN A 652 -21.81 -22.64 5.17
N THR A 653 -23.05 -22.19 5.37
CA THR A 653 -23.68 -22.16 6.69
C THR A 653 -23.80 -23.56 7.31
N PRO A 654 -23.38 -23.76 8.57
CA PRO A 654 -23.47 -25.06 9.24
C PRO A 654 -24.87 -25.67 9.17
N GLY A 655 -24.96 -26.92 8.71
CA GLY A 655 -26.21 -27.66 8.54
C GLY A 655 -26.92 -27.46 7.20
N ASN A 656 -26.43 -26.59 6.30
CA ASN A 656 -26.94 -26.42 4.93
C ASN A 656 -25.96 -26.94 3.85
N GLN A 657 -24.83 -27.52 4.26
CA GLN A 657 -23.70 -27.92 3.41
C GLN A 657 -24.01 -29.18 2.59
N ILE A 658 -24.92 -29.10 1.62
CA ILE A 658 -25.33 -30.24 0.76
C ILE A 658 -24.19 -30.78 -0.12
N LEU A 659 -23.12 -30.00 -0.32
CA LEU A 659 -21.95 -30.38 -1.10
C LEU A 659 -20.83 -31.03 -0.27
N SER A 660 -21.04 -31.29 1.02
CA SER A 660 -20.00 -31.82 1.91
C SER A 660 -19.49 -33.21 1.54
N GLY A 661 -20.26 -33.96 0.73
CA GLY A 661 -19.88 -35.30 0.25
C GLY A 661 -18.95 -35.30 -0.97
N LEU A 662 -18.74 -34.15 -1.62
CA LEU A 662 -17.89 -34.03 -2.81
C LEU A 662 -16.41 -34.01 -2.43
N SER A 663 -15.55 -34.49 -3.34
CA SER A 663 -14.12 -34.22 -3.26
C SER A 663 -13.82 -32.73 -3.47
N ILE A 664 -12.62 -32.29 -3.08
CA ILE A 664 -12.21 -30.88 -3.22
C ILE A 664 -12.23 -30.40 -4.67
N GLU A 665 -11.87 -31.25 -5.63
CA GLU A 665 -11.85 -30.91 -7.04
C GLU A 665 -13.26 -30.87 -7.63
N GLU A 666 -14.15 -31.80 -7.25
CA GLU A 666 -15.56 -31.75 -7.63
C GLU A 666 -16.27 -30.53 -7.04
N TYR A 667 -15.97 -30.17 -5.78
CA TYR A 667 -16.53 -28.98 -5.13
C TYR A 667 -16.13 -27.69 -5.87
N LYS A 668 -14.85 -27.55 -6.23
CA LYS A 668 -14.36 -26.41 -7.04
C LYS A 668 -15.04 -26.37 -8.41
N ALA A 669 -15.16 -27.53 -9.08
CA ALA A 669 -15.83 -27.63 -10.36
C ALA A 669 -17.32 -27.24 -10.26
N ALA A 670 -18.01 -27.74 -9.24
CA ALA A 670 -19.42 -27.44 -8.98
C ALA A 670 -19.64 -25.94 -8.72
N LEU A 671 -18.83 -25.32 -7.85
CA LEU A 671 -18.92 -23.88 -7.59
C LEU A 671 -18.64 -23.05 -8.84
N LYS A 672 -17.68 -23.46 -9.69
CA LYS A 672 -17.41 -22.77 -10.95
C LYS A 672 -18.64 -22.83 -11.87
N ILE A 673 -19.26 -23.99 -12.00
CA ILE A 673 -20.46 -24.17 -12.84
C ILE A 673 -21.64 -23.38 -12.26
N ILE A 674 -21.88 -23.43 -10.94
CA ILE A 674 -22.94 -22.66 -10.28
C ILE A 674 -22.74 -21.16 -10.54
N LYS A 675 -21.52 -20.66 -10.38
CA LYS A 675 -21.18 -19.25 -10.66
C LYS A 675 -21.48 -18.89 -12.11
N GLN A 676 -21.00 -19.69 -13.06
CA GLN A 676 -21.22 -19.44 -14.49
C GLN A 676 -22.70 -19.51 -14.87
N ALA A 677 -23.44 -20.45 -14.30
CA ALA A 677 -24.87 -20.64 -14.52
C ALA A 677 -25.72 -19.48 -13.99
N ILE A 678 -25.42 -18.99 -12.78
CA ILE A 678 -26.11 -17.83 -12.19
C ILE A 678 -25.75 -16.56 -12.97
N LEU A 679 -24.47 -16.31 -13.28
CA LEU A 679 -24.11 -15.13 -14.08
C LEU A 679 -24.73 -15.16 -15.48
N ALA A 680 -24.98 -16.35 -16.05
CA ALA A 680 -25.61 -16.49 -17.36
C ALA A 680 -27.10 -16.12 -17.39
N THR A 681 -27.76 -15.90 -16.24
CA THR A 681 -29.14 -15.39 -16.21
C THR A 681 -29.20 -13.89 -16.51
N ASP A 682 -28.07 -13.17 -16.47
CA ASP A 682 -28.00 -11.80 -16.98
C ASP A 682 -28.23 -11.78 -18.50
N LEU A 683 -29.37 -11.21 -18.91
CA LEU A 683 -29.77 -11.15 -20.30
C LEU A 683 -28.77 -10.36 -21.17
N ALA A 684 -27.99 -9.43 -20.60
CA ALA A 684 -26.93 -8.74 -21.33
C ALA A 684 -25.80 -9.69 -21.74
N LEU A 685 -25.43 -10.63 -20.87
CA LEU A 685 -24.43 -11.67 -21.16
C LEU A 685 -24.99 -12.69 -22.17
N TYR A 686 -26.26 -13.06 -22.05
CA TYR A 686 -26.94 -13.89 -23.06
C TYR A 686 -26.88 -13.24 -24.45
N ILE A 687 -27.25 -11.96 -24.59
CA ILE A 687 -27.23 -11.25 -25.88
C ILE A 687 -25.82 -11.23 -26.49
N LYS A 688 -24.79 -11.09 -25.64
CA LYS A 688 -23.39 -11.10 -26.07
C LYS A 688 -22.93 -12.48 -26.58
N ARG A 689 -23.38 -13.58 -25.95
CA ARG A 689 -22.91 -14.94 -26.23
C ARG A 689 -23.79 -15.73 -27.22
N ARG A 690 -25.07 -15.38 -27.38
CA ARG A 690 -26.03 -16.17 -28.18
C ARG A 690 -25.67 -16.29 -29.66
N GLY A 691 -25.03 -15.27 -30.25
CA GLY A 691 -24.68 -15.26 -31.67
C GLY A 691 -23.71 -16.40 -32.02
N GLU A 692 -22.71 -16.62 -31.16
CA GLU A 692 -21.76 -17.72 -31.29
C GLU A 692 -22.44 -19.08 -31.20
N PHE A 693 -23.33 -19.26 -30.22
CA PHE A 693 -24.07 -20.52 -30.06
C PHE A 693 -24.93 -20.85 -31.29
N PHE A 694 -25.66 -19.85 -31.80
CA PHE A 694 -26.50 -20.04 -32.98
C PHE A 694 -25.68 -20.30 -34.25
N ASP A 695 -24.52 -19.66 -34.39
CA ASP A 695 -23.61 -19.91 -35.51
C ASP A 695 -23.00 -21.31 -35.46
N LEU A 696 -22.62 -21.80 -34.28
CA LEU A 696 -22.12 -23.17 -34.09
C LEU A 696 -23.18 -24.21 -34.50
N LEU A 697 -24.44 -23.99 -34.13
CA LEU A 697 -25.54 -24.87 -34.52
C LEU A 697 -25.83 -24.79 -36.03
N ARG A 698 -25.88 -23.58 -36.60
CA ARG A 698 -26.14 -23.38 -38.03
C ARG A 698 -25.06 -24.02 -38.90
N LYS A 699 -23.79 -23.94 -38.48
CA LYS A 699 -22.64 -24.56 -39.15
C LYS A 699 -22.49 -26.05 -38.85
N LYS A 700 -23.31 -26.63 -37.97
CA LYS A 700 -23.22 -28.03 -37.49
C LYS A 700 -21.86 -28.36 -36.87
N GLN A 701 -21.25 -27.39 -36.18
CA GLN A 701 -19.94 -27.53 -35.51
C GLN A 701 -20.07 -27.67 -33.99
N PHE A 702 -21.29 -27.59 -33.45
CA PHE A 702 -21.54 -27.72 -32.03
C PHE A 702 -21.22 -29.14 -31.54
N ASN A 703 -20.34 -29.24 -30.54
CA ASN A 703 -19.92 -30.49 -29.91
C ASN A 703 -19.87 -30.33 -28.38
N LEU A 704 -20.53 -31.20 -27.63
CA LEU A 704 -20.60 -31.16 -26.15
C LEU A 704 -19.36 -31.74 -25.46
N ASP A 705 -18.50 -32.44 -26.18
CA ASP A 705 -17.21 -32.90 -25.65
C ASP A 705 -16.20 -31.75 -25.52
N ASP A 706 -16.42 -30.65 -26.25
CA ASP A 706 -15.62 -29.44 -26.11
C ASP A 706 -16.05 -28.68 -24.84
N PRO A 707 -15.13 -28.41 -23.90
CA PRO A 707 -15.45 -27.75 -22.64
C PRO A 707 -16.03 -26.34 -22.82
N TYR A 708 -15.60 -25.61 -23.86
CA TYR A 708 -16.08 -24.27 -24.14
C TYR A 708 -17.50 -24.29 -24.71
N HIS A 709 -17.76 -25.17 -25.69
CA HIS A 709 -19.12 -25.35 -26.22
C HIS A 709 -20.08 -25.85 -25.15
N LYS A 710 -19.62 -26.73 -24.25
CA LYS A 710 -20.42 -27.18 -23.12
C LYS A 710 -20.75 -26.04 -22.18
N GLU A 711 -19.78 -25.21 -21.79
CA GLU A 711 -20.04 -24.02 -20.96
C GLU A 711 -21.08 -23.09 -21.62
N LEU A 712 -20.93 -22.83 -22.91
CA LEU A 712 -21.86 -22.02 -23.68
C LEU A 712 -23.28 -22.63 -23.68
N PHE A 713 -23.38 -23.94 -23.86
CA PHE A 713 -24.65 -24.66 -23.80
C PHE A 713 -25.31 -24.61 -22.42
N LEU A 714 -24.54 -24.80 -21.34
CA LEU A 714 -25.04 -24.70 -19.97
C LEU A 714 -25.60 -23.30 -19.69
N ALA A 715 -24.92 -22.25 -20.16
CA ALA A 715 -25.40 -20.87 -20.07
C ALA A 715 -26.72 -20.69 -20.83
N MET A 716 -26.82 -21.15 -22.09
CA MET A 716 -28.06 -21.06 -22.87
C MET A 716 -29.20 -21.87 -22.25
N LEU A 717 -28.91 -23.04 -21.67
CA LEU A 717 -29.88 -23.88 -20.99
C LEU A 717 -30.42 -23.20 -19.73
N MET A 718 -29.57 -22.53 -18.95
CA MET A 718 -29.98 -21.72 -17.80
C MET A 718 -30.92 -20.59 -18.22
N THR A 719 -30.55 -19.79 -19.22
CA THR A 719 -31.42 -18.73 -19.75
C THR A 719 -32.74 -19.28 -20.28
N ALA A 720 -32.74 -20.45 -20.91
CA ALA A 720 -33.97 -21.07 -21.43
C ALA A 720 -34.93 -21.51 -20.32
N CYS A 721 -34.39 -21.97 -19.17
CA CYS A 721 -35.17 -22.35 -18.01
C CYS A 721 -35.69 -21.13 -17.24
N ASP A 722 -34.87 -20.10 -17.11
CA ASP A 722 -35.25 -18.81 -16.49
C ASP A 722 -36.45 -18.18 -17.23
N LEU A 723 -36.37 -18.11 -18.56
CA LEU A 723 -37.45 -17.55 -19.38
C LEU A 723 -38.63 -18.52 -19.63
N SER A 724 -38.64 -19.71 -19.02
CA SER A 724 -39.59 -20.79 -19.34
C SER A 724 -41.06 -20.47 -19.04
N ALA A 725 -41.35 -19.42 -18.26
CA ALA A 725 -42.71 -18.91 -18.08
C ALA A 725 -43.41 -18.64 -19.42
N ILE A 726 -42.68 -18.09 -20.41
CA ILE A 726 -43.21 -17.74 -21.74
C ILE A 726 -43.71 -18.96 -22.53
N THR A 727 -43.33 -20.18 -22.15
CA THR A 727 -43.71 -21.41 -22.84
C THR A 727 -44.89 -22.13 -22.18
N LYS A 728 -45.35 -21.66 -21.02
CA LYS A 728 -46.45 -22.28 -20.27
C LYS A 728 -47.80 -22.10 -20.99
N PRO A 729 -48.82 -22.91 -20.68
CA PRO A 729 -50.16 -22.74 -21.25
C PRO A 729 -50.71 -21.32 -21.05
N TRP A 730 -51.51 -20.83 -22.00
CA TRP A 730 -52.00 -19.45 -22.04
C TRP A 730 -52.55 -18.90 -20.70
N PRO A 731 -53.42 -19.61 -19.95
CA PRO A 731 -53.94 -19.10 -18.68
C PRO A 731 -52.84 -18.87 -17.62
N VAL A 732 -51.80 -19.69 -17.65
CA VAL A 732 -50.64 -19.56 -16.76
C VAL A 732 -49.80 -18.39 -17.21
N GLN A 733 -49.48 -18.33 -18.51
CA GLN A 733 -48.62 -17.27 -19.04
C GLN A 733 -49.23 -15.88 -18.87
N GLN A 734 -50.55 -15.73 -19.01
CA GLN A 734 -51.23 -14.46 -18.79
C GLN A 734 -51.03 -13.96 -17.35
N ARG A 735 -51.22 -14.83 -16.36
CA ARG A 735 -50.99 -14.49 -14.94
C ARG A 735 -49.54 -14.12 -14.66
N ILE A 736 -48.59 -14.87 -15.22
CA ILE A 736 -47.17 -14.57 -15.04
C ILE A 736 -46.81 -13.22 -15.66
N ALA A 737 -47.29 -12.94 -16.87
CA ALA A 737 -47.08 -11.63 -17.51
C ALA A 737 -47.65 -10.47 -16.69
N GLU A 738 -48.78 -10.67 -16.01
CA GLU A 738 -49.35 -9.68 -15.08
C GLU A 738 -48.45 -9.44 -13.86
N LEU A 739 -47.85 -10.49 -13.28
CA LEU A 739 -46.90 -10.36 -12.16
C LEU A 739 -45.61 -9.64 -12.57
N VAL A 740 -45.05 -9.99 -13.73
CA VAL A 740 -43.86 -9.33 -14.30
C VAL A 740 -44.15 -7.85 -14.57
N ALA A 741 -45.30 -7.54 -15.17
CA ALA A 741 -45.70 -6.16 -15.42
C ALA A 741 -45.90 -5.37 -14.12
N ALA A 742 -46.52 -5.98 -13.10
CA ALA A 742 -46.68 -5.35 -11.79
C ALA A 742 -45.32 -4.99 -11.18
N GLU A 743 -44.34 -5.89 -11.25
CA GLU A 743 -42.99 -5.63 -10.75
C GLU A 743 -42.28 -4.49 -11.52
N PHE A 744 -42.36 -4.47 -12.85
CA PHE A 744 -41.81 -3.36 -13.65
C PHE A 744 -42.49 -2.03 -13.34
N PHE A 745 -43.80 -2.02 -13.10
CA PHE A 745 -44.52 -0.81 -12.72
C PHE A 745 -44.12 -0.31 -11.34
N ASP A 746 -43.92 -1.21 -10.39
CA ASP A 746 -43.45 -0.85 -9.05
C ASP A 746 -42.03 -0.29 -9.09
N GLN A 747 -41.15 -0.82 -9.96
CA GLN A 747 -39.85 -0.20 -10.22
C GLN A 747 -39.99 1.18 -10.89
N GLY A 748 -40.84 1.33 -11.90
CA GLY A 748 -41.05 2.61 -12.59
C GLY A 748 -41.55 3.72 -11.66
N ASP A 749 -42.42 3.36 -10.71
CA ASP A 749 -42.90 4.29 -9.69
C ASP A 749 -41.79 4.68 -8.68
N LYS A 750 -40.88 3.75 -8.35
CA LYS A 750 -39.67 4.07 -7.57
C LYS A 750 -38.72 4.99 -8.33
N GLU A 751 -38.45 4.74 -9.61
CA GLU A 751 -37.60 5.60 -10.45
C GLU A 751 -38.15 7.04 -10.52
N ARG A 752 -39.47 7.16 -10.69
CA ARG A 752 -40.15 8.46 -10.69
C ARG A 752 -40.02 9.18 -9.35
N LYS A 753 -40.17 8.47 -8.23
CA LYS A 753 -40.20 9.06 -6.89
C LYS A 753 -38.81 9.35 -6.31
N GLU A 754 -37.86 8.44 -6.49
CA GLU A 754 -36.55 8.49 -5.86
C GLU A 754 -35.50 9.16 -6.75
N LEU A 755 -35.58 8.96 -8.07
CA LEU A 755 -34.59 9.46 -9.03
C LEU A 755 -35.10 10.66 -9.85
N ASN A 756 -36.38 11.02 -9.75
CA ASN A 756 -37.05 12.04 -10.57
C ASN A 756 -36.87 11.81 -12.09
N ILE A 757 -36.87 10.55 -12.53
CA ILE A 757 -36.74 10.15 -13.94
C ILE A 757 -38.10 9.69 -14.47
N GLU A 758 -38.41 10.01 -15.72
CA GLU A 758 -39.58 9.44 -16.40
C GLU A 758 -39.28 7.97 -16.79
N PRO A 759 -40.06 7.00 -16.28
CA PRO A 759 -39.81 5.59 -16.57
C PRO A 759 -40.12 5.26 -18.03
N THR A 760 -39.41 4.27 -18.57
CA THR A 760 -39.66 3.77 -19.93
C THR A 760 -41.08 3.22 -20.10
N ASP A 761 -41.57 3.11 -21.34
CA ASP A 761 -42.91 2.58 -21.65
C ASP A 761 -43.18 1.20 -21.01
N LEU A 762 -42.14 0.36 -20.84
CA LEU A 762 -42.23 -0.95 -20.20
C LEU A 762 -42.61 -0.86 -18.71
N MET A 763 -42.11 0.17 -18.04
CA MET A 763 -42.23 0.38 -16.59
C MET A 763 -43.29 1.44 -16.25
N ASN A 764 -43.97 1.99 -17.26
CA ASN A 764 -45.00 2.99 -17.07
C ASN A 764 -46.40 2.35 -16.96
N ARG A 765 -46.96 2.38 -15.74
CA ARG A 765 -48.29 1.83 -15.42
C ARG A 765 -49.42 2.40 -16.29
N GLU A 766 -49.28 3.63 -16.79
CA GLU A 766 -50.25 4.29 -17.66
C GLU A 766 -50.28 3.72 -19.09
N LYS A 767 -49.18 3.09 -19.53
CA LYS A 767 -49.05 2.48 -20.86
C LYS A 767 -49.32 0.97 -20.84
N LYS A 768 -50.12 0.49 -19.89
CA LYS A 768 -50.50 -0.93 -19.74
C LYS A 768 -51.09 -1.54 -21.02
N ASN A 769 -51.79 -0.73 -21.82
CA ASN A 769 -52.33 -1.14 -23.11
C ASN A 769 -51.24 -1.54 -24.14
N LYS A 770 -49.98 -1.17 -23.96
CA LYS A 770 -48.90 -1.58 -24.87
C LYS A 770 -48.30 -2.95 -24.54
N ILE A 771 -48.60 -3.54 -23.37
CA ILE A 771 -48.01 -4.81 -22.92
C ILE A 771 -48.05 -5.91 -24.01
N PRO A 772 -49.19 -6.18 -24.69
CA PRO A 772 -49.23 -7.23 -25.70
C PRO A 772 -48.21 -7.05 -26.83
N SER A 773 -48.07 -5.83 -27.36
CA SER A 773 -47.07 -5.52 -28.40
C SER A 773 -45.64 -5.73 -27.91
N MET A 774 -45.36 -5.35 -26.65
CA MET A 774 -44.04 -5.50 -26.05
C MET A 774 -43.69 -6.97 -25.79
N GLN A 775 -44.67 -7.77 -25.38
CA GLN A 775 -44.51 -9.22 -25.22
C GLN A 775 -44.21 -9.91 -26.55
N VAL A 776 -44.87 -9.53 -27.66
CA VAL A 776 -44.53 -10.02 -29.00
C VAL A 776 -43.09 -9.68 -29.35
N GLY A 777 -42.68 -8.42 -29.15
CA GLY A 777 -41.31 -7.98 -29.40
C GLY A 777 -40.26 -8.76 -28.58
N PHE A 778 -40.55 -9.01 -27.30
CA PHE A 778 -39.69 -9.81 -26.43
C PHE A 778 -39.57 -11.27 -26.90
N ILE A 779 -40.69 -11.91 -27.25
CA ILE A 779 -40.71 -13.29 -27.77
C ILE A 779 -39.87 -13.41 -29.04
N ASP A 780 -40.02 -12.46 -29.96
CA ASP A 780 -39.31 -12.47 -31.25
C ASP A 780 -37.81 -12.18 -31.10
N ALA A 781 -37.47 -11.21 -30.26
CA ALA A 781 -36.09 -10.77 -30.11
C ALA A 781 -35.25 -11.73 -29.27
N ILE A 782 -35.85 -12.41 -28.29
CA ILE A 782 -35.12 -13.18 -27.26
C ILE A 782 -35.50 -14.66 -27.29
N CYS A 783 -36.79 -14.99 -27.12
CA CYS A 783 -37.21 -16.35 -26.76
C CYS A 783 -37.17 -17.35 -27.93
N LEU A 784 -37.69 -16.98 -29.11
CA LEU A 784 -37.87 -17.93 -30.22
C LEU A 784 -36.56 -18.57 -30.66
N GLN A 785 -35.53 -17.76 -30.92
CA GLN A 785 -34.23 -18.25 -31.40
C GLN A 785 -33.59 -19.20 -30.38
N LEU A 786 -33.76 -18.92 -29.08
CA LEU A 786 -33.24 -19.76 -28.01
C LEU A 786 -33.93 -21.13 -27.98
N TYR A 787 -35.26 -21.18 -28.05
CA TYR A 787 -35.98 -22.46 -28.03
C TYR A 787 -35.85 -23.25 -29.35
N GLU A 788 -35.67 -22.57 -30.48
CA GLU A 788 -35.30 -23.22 -31.75
C GLU A 788 -33.93 -23.90 -31.64
N ALA A 789 -32.94 -23.17 -31.12
CA ALA A 789 -31.60 -23.70 -30.88
C ALA A 789 -31.61 -24.86 -29.89
N LEU A 790 -32.36 -24.77 -28.79
CA LEU A 790 -32.49 -25.85 -27.81
C LEU A 790 -33.13 -27.11 -28.43
N THR A 791 -34.14 -26.93 -29.28
CA THR A 791 -34.79 -28.03 -30.02
C THR A 791 -33.83 -28.70 -31.01
N HIS A 792 -32.92 -27.94 -31.63
CA HIS A 792 -31.86 -28.52 -32.47
C HIS A 792 -30.86 -29.38 -31.68
N VAL A 793 -30.59 -29.05 -30.42
CA VAL A 793 -29.73 -29.86 -29.53
C VAL A 793 -30.46 -31.10 -29.01
N SER A 794 -31.75 -30.96 -28.69
CA SER A 794 -32.62 -32.08 -28.30
C SER A 794 -34.05 -31.87 -28.79
N GLU A 795 -34.50 -32.69 -29.72
CA GLU A 795 -35.87 -32.63 -30.26
C GLU A 795 -36.94 -32.81 -29.18
N ALA A 796 -36.59 -33.49 -28.08
CA ALA A 796 -37.50 -33.69 -26.94
C ALA A 796 -37.83 -32.39 -26.18
N CYS A 797 -37.09 -31.30 -26.42
CA CYS A 797 -37.40 -29.96 -25.91
C CYS A 797 -38.39 -29.17 -26.81
N TYR A 798 -38.85 -29.74 -27.92
CA TYR A 798 -39.83 -29.11 -28.82
C TYR A 798 -41.09 -28.52 -28.13
N PRO A 799 -41.66 -29.12 -27.06
CA PRO A 799 -42.81 -28.54 -26.37
C PRO A 799 -42.59 -27.10 -25.86
N LEU A 800 -41.35 -26.73 -25.51
CA LEU A 800 -41.01 -25.36 -25.11
C LEU A 800 -41.16 -24.38 -26.28
N LEU A 801 -40.64 -24.76 -27.45
CA LEU A 801 -40.76 -23.97 -28.68
C LEU A 801 -42.22 -23.86 -29.14
N GLU A 802 -42.96 -24.96 -29.07
CA GLU A 802 -44.38 -24.98 -29.42
C GLU A 802 -45.20 -24.05 -28.51
N GLY A 803 -44.99 -24.13 -27.19
CA GLY A 803 -45.63 -23.25 -26.22
C GLY A 803 -45.33 -21.78 -26.48
N CYS A 804 -44.07 -21.45 -26.75
CA CYS A 804 -43.63 -20.10 -27.10
C CYS A 804 -44.35 -19.57 -28.37
N ARG A 805 -44.43 -20.36 -29.44
CA ARG A 805 -45.13 -20.00 -30.69
C ARG A 805 -46.63 -19.80 -30.48
N LYS A 806 -47.29 -20.66 -29.72
CA LYS A 806 -48.72 -20.53 -29.38
C LYS A 806 -48.98 -19.24 -28.60
N ASN A 807 -48.16 -18.92 -27.61
CA ASN A 807 -48.30 -17.71 -26.81
C ASN A 807 -48.03 -16.44 -27.63
N ARG A 808 -47.05 -16.47 -28.54
CA ARG A 808 -46.83 -15.38 -29.50
C ARG A 808 -48.08 -15.06 -30.31
N GLN A 809 -48.74 -16.08 -30.87
CA GLN A 809 -49.97 -15.88 -31.66
C GLN A 809 -51.09 -15.25 -30.82
N LYS A 810 -51.23 -15.67 -29.55
CA LYS A 810 -52.22 -15.08 -28.63
C LYS A 810 -51.91 -13.63 -28.30
N TRP A 811 -50.66 -13.31 -27.99
CA TRP A 811 -50.24 -11.92 -27.73
C TRP A 811 -50.39 -11.03 -28.97
N GLN A 812 -50.07 -11.54 -30.16
CA GLN A 812 -50.28 -10.83 -31.42
C GLN A 812 -51.75 -10.49 -31.65
N ALA A 813 -52.65 -11.46 -31.46
CA ALA A 813 -54.08 -11.22 -31.59
C ALA A 813 -54.60 -10.16 -30.59
N LEU A 814 -54.06 -10.12 -29.37
CA LEU A 814 -54.40 -9.09 -28.37
C LEU A 814 -53.85 -7.71 -28.76
N ALA A 815 -52.65 -7.64 -29.32
CA ALA A 815 -52.06 -6.39 -29.80
C ALA A 815 -52.90 -5.79 -30.95
N GLU A 816 -53.27 -6.61 -31.94
CA GLU A 816 -54.09 -6.19 -33.09
C GLU A 816 -55.51 -5.73 -32.67
N GLN A 817 -56.11 -6.39 -31.67
CA GLN A 817 -57.40 -5.98 -31.10
C GLN A 817 -57.30 -4.61 -30.41
N GLN A 818 -56.22 -4.35 -29.69
CA GLN A 818 -56.02 -3.07 -29.02
C GLN A 818 -55.77 -1.93 -30.01
N GLU A 819 -55.00 -2.18 -31.07
CA GLU A 819 -54.80 -1.21 -32.16
C GLU A 819 -56.12 -0.92 -32.88
N SER A 820 -56.93 -1.94 -33.17
CA SER A 820 -58.24 -1.78 -33.80
C SER A 820 -59.22 -0.98 -32.92
N ASN A 821 -59.18 -1.17 -31.60
CA ASN A 821 -60.01 -0.41 -30.65
C ASN A 821 -59.56 1.06 -30.52
N LEU A 822 -58.26 1.34 -30.64
CA LEU A 822 -57.73 2.70 -30.66
C LEU A 822 -58.16 3.44 -31.94
N ILE A 823 -58.06 2.77 -33.10
CA ILE A 823 -58.45 3.34 -34.40
C ILE A 823 -59.97 3.58 -34.48
N ASN A 824 -60.79 2.65 -33.97
CA ASN A 824 -62.24 2.81 -33.96
C ASN A 824 -62.73 3.81 -32.89
N GLY A 825 -61.98 4.02 -31.81
CA GLY A 825 -62.29 4.99 -30.74
C GLY A 825 -62.17 6.46 -31.17
N GLU A 826 -61.29 6.79 -32.12
CA GLU A 826 -61.17 8.15 -32.67
C GLU A 826 -62.30 8.50 -33.66
N SER A 827 -63.02 7.51 -34.19
CA SER A 827 -64.14 7.73 -35.12
C SER A 827 -65.47 8.14 -34.47
N ASN A 828 -65.56 8.09 -33.13
CA ASN A 828 -66.77 8.38 -32.35
C ASN A 828 -66.66 9.62 -31.45
N GLN A 829 -65.90 10.65 -31.85
CA GLN A 829 -66.14 12.00 -31.32
C GLN A 829 -67.33 12.63 -32.04
N PRO A 830 -68.41 13.05 -31.34
CA PRO A 830 -69.49 13.77 -31.98
C PRO A 830 -68.96 15.13 -32.44
N LYS A 831 -69.14 15.44 -33.73
CA LYS A 831 -68.95 16.80 -34.24
C LYS A 831 -69.79 17.75 -33.39
N ARG A 832 -69.12 18.57 -32.58
CA ARG A 832 -69.74 19.76 -31.97
C ARG A 832 -70.15 20.71 -33.10
N ASN A 833 -71.46 20.81 -33.34
CA ASN A 833 -72.08 22.04 -33.83
C ASN A 833 -72.55 22.84 -32.64
#